data_AF-W4E5I2-F1
#
_entry.id   AF-W4E5I2-F1
#
_cell.length_a   1.000
_cell.length_b   1.000
_cell.length_c   1.000
_cell.angle_alpha   90.00
_cell.angle_beta   90.00
_cell.angle_gamma   90.00
#
_symmetry.space_group_name_H-M   'P 1'
#
loop_
_entity.id
_entity.type
_entity.pdbx_description
1 polymer ?
#
loop_
_entity_poly.entity_id
_entity_poly.type
_entity_poly.pdbx_seq_one_letter_code
_entity_poly.pdbx_strand_id
1 'polypeptide(L)'
;MAKKQDKLRHAMDSQRTLEALETSREQGLSGSEATARLDRHGRNELPEGKKSPAALKFVKHFNDVLIYILLVAAVIMALLGHWTDTIVIIIVAIVNAAIGFVQEHRAEQALEGIKNMLSPEAQVLRDSSPAAIEAAELVPGDIVLLNPGDRIPADLRLLSSSNLKVEESALTGESTSVEKQTEALEEDCPLGDRTNMVFSGTTVASGTGIGVAVATGGKTELGKINQSIASVEEIRTPLLQQTARFGKMVSVVIVAVAALMFGFGYGLRDYETGELLLSVIGLAVAAIPEGLPAILSIILAIGVQNMARRKAIVRNLPSVETLGAVSVICSDKTGTLTKNEMTVTSVVTSMHEYGVTGTGYAPEGEIIRDEDKEADPEQDRTLKHLLICGVTCNDSVLTEEQGEWKLQGDPTEGCLLTLAGKAQSEVTELKTRSKLPFDSEYKYMAVLSEYEGRSVIYVKGAPDRLFEMADRQADDEAEAPFDADFWNGQMQAHARKGQRVIGLAMKELPEDSSPDQIDHEDLKEGLVLLGLAGIVDPPRDEVVDAIRECQNAGIEVKMITGDHKETAMAIGEQLGIGDGKHSIEGRELDNLSAEELKEAAQKYAIFARTSPQNKLQLVEALQSSGNICAMTGDGVNDAPALKRADVGVAMGIKGTEVSKDASEMVLADDNFSTIVKAVKEGRRVYDNLKKTILFILPTNGAESFLIMASILLGTMIPLTPIQILWVNMVSSVTVSLALAFERIEPGAMKRPPRNPAAPLLSGYYIFRILFVSVLLGGGTLSMNMSMLSNGYEQAVVNTVTMQTIVLAQMFHLFNCRTELGPAIRKGFFDNRAVFVVSGLLVVLQLSITYLPFMNRVFGTVPIGLPYWSFPLLMGAALFVIIELEKAVTRGIIRRRHESVAASGNGDRSAAA
;
A
#
# COMPACT_ATOMS: atom_id res chain seq x y z
N MET A 1 -14.40 -45.02 -11.99
CA MET A 1 -13.13 -44.68 -12.64
C MET A 1 -13.28 -43.53 -13.63
N ALA A 2 -14.31 -43.46 -14.48
CA ALA A 2 -14.56 -42.34 -15.41
C ALA A 2 -14.62 -40.93 -14.74
N LYS A 3 -15.21 -40.79 -13.53
CA LYS A 3 -15.22 -39.52 -12.77
C LYS A 3 -13.87 -39.08 -12.18
N LYS A 4 -12.85 -39.95 -12.18
CA LYS A 4 -11.50 -39.64 -11.66
C LYS A 4 -10.57 -39.17 -12.80
N GLN A 5 -10.77 -39.72 -14.01
CA GLN A 5 -10.06 -39.29 -15.23
C GLN A 5 -10.42 -37.86 -15.65
N ASP A 6 -11.64 -37.40 -15.39
CA ASP A 6 -12.12 -36.05 -15.77
C ASP A 6 -11.43 -34.86 -15.05
N LYS A 7 -10.52 -35.14 -14.09
CA LYS A 7 -9.83 -34.12 -13.29
C LYS A 7 -8.36 -33.90 -13.65
N LEU A 8 -7.71 -34.80 -14.38
CA LEU A 8 -6.26 -34.72 -14.67
C LEU A 8 -6.05 -34.32 -16.13
N ARG A 9 -6.30 -33.04 -16.44
CA ARG A 9 -6.23 -32.51 -17.81
C ARG A 9 -4.82 -32.54 -18.39
N HIS A 10 -3.79 -32.53 -17.55
CA HIS A 10 -2.39 -32.74 -17.95
C HIS A 10 -2.10 -34.18 -18.41
N ALA A 11 -2.86 -35.16 -17.95
CA ALA A 11 -2.71 -36.57 -18.36
C ALA A 11 -3.54 -36.92 -19.61
N MET A 12 -4.30 -35.96 -20.14
CA MET A 12 -5.07 -36.12 -21.37
C MET A 12 -4.31 -35.58 -22.58
N ASP A 13 -4.48 -36.23 -23.72
CA ASP A 13 -4.10 -35.65 -25.01
C ASP A 13 -4.98 -34.43 -25.35
N SER A 14 -4.50 -33.59 -26.26
CA SER A 14 -5.15 -32.34 -26.64
C SER A 14 -6.55 -32.56 -27.24
N GLN A 15 -6.74 -33.62 -28.01
CA GLN A 15 -7.99 -33.90 -28.70
C GLN A 15 -9.09 -34.37 -27.76
N ARG A 16 -8.78 -35.29 -26.83
CA ARG A 16 -9.69 -35.71 -25.76
C ARG A 16 -10.05 -34.57 -24.82
N THR A 17 -9.13 -33.62 -24.61
CA THR A 17 -9.41 -32.43 -23.80
C THR A 17 -10.45 -31.53 -24.47
N LEU A 18 -10.34 -31.32 -25.79
CA LEU A 18 -11.31 -30.56 -26.58
C LEU A 18 -12.69 -31.25 -26.62
N GLU A 19 -12.72 -32.57 -26.81
CA GLU A 19 -13.96 -33.37 -26.77
C GLU A 19 -14.66 -33.29 -25.42
N ALA A 20 -13.90 -33.41 -24.32
CA ALA A 20 -14.45 -33.36 -22.97
C ALA A 20 -14.96 -31.96 -22.57
N LEU A 21 -14.44 -30.90 -23.19
CA LEU A 21 -14.88 -29.52 -22.99
C LEU A 21 -15.89 -29.06 -24.06
N GLU A 22 -16.27 -29.93 -24.98
CA GLU A 22 -17.20 -29.66 -26.09
C GLU A 22 -16.86 -28.36 -26.84
N THR A 23 -15.59 -28.21 -27.23
CA THR A 23 -15.08 -26.99 -27.90
C THR A 23 -14.20 -27.35 -29.11
N SER A 24 -14.09 -26.41 -30.06
CA SER A 24 -13.31 -26.58 -31.28
C SER A 24 -12.06 -25.71 -31.26
N ARG A 25 -10.92 -26.27 -31.66
CA ARG A 25 -9.65 -25.53 -31.79
C ARG A 25 -9.74 -24.38 -32.81
N GLU A 26 -10.47 -24.58 -33.90
CA GLU A 26 -10.52 -23.66 -35.05
C GLU A 26 -11.60 -22.59 -34.91
N GLN A 27 -12.70 -22.92 -34.25
CA GLN A 27 -13.86 -22.04 -34.11
C GLN A 27 -13.96 -21.41 -32.72
N GLY A 28 -13.38 -22.04 -31.70
CA GLY A 28 -13.61 -21.68 -30.32
C GLY A 28 -15.06 -21.90 -29.87
N LEU A 29 -15.44 -21.24 -28.78
CA LEU A 29 -16.84 -21.21 -28.32
C LEU A 29 -17.64 -20.17 -29.11
N SER A 30 -18.95 -20.40 -29.25
CA SER A 30 -19.86 -19.36 -29.74
C SER A 30 -20.18 -18.36 -28.63
N GLY A 31 -20.47 -17.11 -28.99
CA GLY A 31 -20.85 -16.09 -28.00
C GLY A 31 -22.00 -16.52 -27.08
N SER A 32 -23.01 -17.23 -27.60
CA SER A 32 -24.13 -17.75 -26.80
C SER A 32 -23.72 -18.85 -25.81
N GLU A 33 -22.81 -19.74 -26.21
CA GLU A 33 -22.33 -20.82 -25.35
C GLU A 33 -21.40 -20.27 -24.26
N ALA A 34 -20.56 -19.29 -24.60
CA ALA A 34 -19.74 -18.58 -23.64
C ALA A 34 -20.61 -17.91 -22.55
N THR A 35 -21.69 -17.21 -22.93
CA THR A 35 -22.63 -16.62 -21.95
C THR A 35 -23.31 -17.68 -21.09
N ALA A 36 -23.78 -18.79 -21.69
CA ALA A 36 -24.42 -19.87 -20.94
C ALA A 36 -23.46 -20.55 -19.94
N ARG A 37 -22.19 -20.71 -20.31
CA ARG A 37 -21.15 -21.22 -19.41
C ARG A 37 -20.78 -20.21 -18.34
N LEU A 38 -20.81 -18.92 -18.63
CA LEU A 38 -20.56 -17.87 -17.65
C LEU A 38 -21.63 -17.90 -16.55
N ASP A 39 -22.90 -18.08 -16.91
CA ASP A 39 -24.00 -18.23 -15.94
C ASP A 39 -23.86 -19.50 -15.09
N ARG A 40 -23.32 -20.60 -15.66
CA ARG A 40 -23.16 -21.89 -14.97
C ARG A 40 -21.92 -21.95 -14.09
N HIS A 41 -20.79 -21.45 -14.57
CA HIS A 41 -19.48 -21.58 -13.94
C HIS A 41 -19.12 -20.35 -13.09
N GLY A 42 -19.78 -19.22 -13.32
CA GLY A 42 -19.43 -17.92 -12.74
C GLY A 42 -18.29 -17.24 -13.50
N ARG A 43 -18.05 -15.97 -13.15
CA ARG A 43 -16.91 -15.18 -13.66
C ARG A 43 -15.58 -15.83 -13.27
N ASN A 44 -14.57 -15.68 -14.11
CA ASN A 44 -13.19 -16.08 -13.85
C ASN A 44 -12.52 -15.10 -12.88
N GLU A 45 -13.03 -15.09 -11.65
CA GLU A 45 -12.56 -14.24 -10.56
C GLU A 45 -12.38 -15.10 -9.30
N LEU A 46 -11.45 -14.68 -8.44
CA LEU A 46 -11.31 -15.29 -7.13
C LEU A 46 -12.57 -14.97 -6.30
N PRO A 47 -13.13 -15.96 -5.56
CA PRO A 47 -14.39 -15.77 -4.87
C PRO A 47 -14.30 -14.67 -3.80
N GLU A 48 -15.03 -13.57 -3.98
CA GLU A 48 -15.14 -12.52 -2.96
C GLU A 48 -15.90 -13.03 -1.72
N GLY A 49 -15.53 -12.53 -0.54
CA GLY A 49 -16.30 -12.75 0.68
C GLY A 49 -17.76 -12.29 0.54
N LYS A 50 -18.71 -12.96 1.20
CA LYS A 50 -20.14 -12.64 1.11
C LYS A 50 -20.40 -11.17 1.50
N LYS A 51 -20.75 -10.32 0.53
CA LYS A 51 -21.17 -8.93 0.77
C LYS A 51 -22.43 -8.91 1.65
N SER A 52 -22.44 -8.08 2.69
CA SER A 52 -23.63 -7.91 3.54
C SER A 52 -24.76 -7.23 2.72
N PRO A 53 -26.01 -7.70 2.79
CA PRO A 53 -27.15 -7.05 2.13
C PRO A 53 -27.31 -5.59 2.57
N ALA A 54 -27.69 -4.69 1.65
CA ALA A 54 -27.81 -3.25 1.92
C ALA A 54 -28.76 -2.93 3.10
N ALA A 55 -29.88 -3.64 3.22
CA ALA A 55 -30.81 -3.48 4.33
C ALA A 55 -30.16 -3.84 5.69
N LEU A 56 -29.35 -4.91 5.72
CA LEU A 56 -28.62 -5.30 6.92
C LEU A 56 -27.53 -4.27 7.26
N LYS A 57 -26.84 -3.70 6.26
CA LYS A 57 -25.90 -2.59 6.47
C LYS A 57 -26.59 -1.37 7.08
N PHE A 58 -27.75 -0.98 6.56
CA PHE A 58 -28.54 0.12 7.12
C PHE A 58 -28.91 -0.12 8.58
N VAL A 59 -29.43 -1.31 8.92
CA VAL A 59 -29.82 -1.64 10.30
C VAL A 59 -28.60 -1.67 11.25
N LYS A 60 -27.42 -2.06 10.76
CA LYS A 60 -26.19 -2.04 11.57
C LYS A 60 -25.82 -0.64 12.07
N HIS A 61 -26.22 0.44 11.40
CA HIS A 61 -25.99 1.79 11.92
C HIS A 61 -26.76 2.11 13.19
N PHE A 62 -27.83 1.36 13.52
CA PHE A 62 -28.51 1.51 14.82
C PHE A 62 -27.79 0.76 15.94
N ASN A 63 -26.83 -0.11 15.63
CA ASN A 63 -26.07 -0.89 16.60
C ASN A 63 -24.87 -0.10 17.14
N ASP A 64 -25.15 1.08 17.69
CA ASP A 64 -24.18 1.95 18.34
C ASP A 64 -24.67 2.34 19.74
N VAL A 65 -23.76 2.37 20.70
CA VAL A 65 -24.08 2.65 22.11
C VAL A 65 -24.70 4.05 22.28
N LEU A 66 -24.24 5.04 21.50
CA LEU A 66 -24.75 6.41 21.56
C LEU A 66 -26.17 6.50 21.00
N ILE A 67 -26.47 5.76 19.93
CA ILE A 67 -27.83 5.69 19.38
C ILE A 67 -28.76 4.98 20.36
N TYR A 68 -28.31 3.95 21.06
CA TYR A 68 -29.12 3.32 22.12
C TYR A 68 -29.47 4.31 23.24
N ILE A 69 -28.56 5.18 23.66
CA ILE A 69 -28.87 6.24 24.65
C ILE A 69 -29.96 7.17 24.11
N LEU A 70 -29.84 7.60 22.85
CA LEU A 70 -30.81 8.47 22.19
C LEU A 70 -32.20 7.81 22.07
N LEU A 71 -32.25 6.53 21.70
CA LEU A 71 -33.50 5.77 21.60
C LEU A 71 -34.15 5.55 22.97
N VAL A 72 -33.36 5.27 24.01
CA VAL A 72 -33.87 5.19 25.40
C VAL A 72 -34.44 6.54 25.84
N ALA A 73 -33.77 7.66 25.55
CA ALA A 73 -34.28 9.00 25.82
C ALA A 73 -35.61 9.28 25.09
N ALA A 74 -35.74 8.85 23.83
CA ALA A 74 -36.99 8.97 23.07
C ALA A 74 -38.15 8.22 23.72
N VAL A 75 -37.90 6.98 24.19
CA VAL A 75 -38.91 6.17 24.90
C VAL A 75 -39.33 6.86 26.20
N ILE A 76 -38.39 7.39 26.97
CA ILE A 76 -38.68 8.12 28.22
C ILE A 76 -39.54 9.36 27.93
N MET A 77 -39.19 10.17 26.92
CA MET A 77 -40.01 11.34 26.52
C MET A 77 -41.42 10.96 26.07
N ALA A 78 -41.56 9.82 25.37
CA ALA A 78 -42.86 9.33 24.92
C ALA A 78 -43.76 8.98 26.11
N LEU A 79 -43.18 8.33 27.14
CA LEU A 79 -43.88 7.99 28.37
C LEU A 79 -44.31 9.23 29.18
N LEU A 80 -43.56 10.33 29.08
CA LEU A 80 -43.92 11.62 29.69
C LEU A 80 -44.95 12.42 28.87
N GLY A 81 -45.33 11.98 27.67
CA GLY A 81 -46.28 12.67 26.81
C GLY A 81 -45.68 13.78 25.93
N HIS A 82 -44.34 13.89 25.86
CA HIS A 82 -43.61 14.87 25.03
C HIS A 82 -43.45 14.37 23.59
N TRP A 83 -44.57 14.19 22.88
CA TRP A 83 -44.60 13.59 21.54
C TRP A 83 -43.78 14.35 20.49
N THR A 84 -43.72 15.68 20.58
CA THR A 84 -42.92 16.52 19.67
C THR A 84 -41.44 16.19 19.79
N ASP A 85 -40.92 16.12 21.01
CA ASP A 85 -39.51 15.84 21.28
C ASP A 85 -39.16 14.39 20.93
N THR A 86 -40.02 13.42 21.27
CA THR A 86 -39.87 12.01 20.86
C THR A 86 -39.73 11.87 19.35
N ILE A 87 -40.64 12.49 18.57
CA ILE A 87 -40.63 12.37 17.11
C ILE A 87 -39.35 12.97 16.54
N VAL A 88 -38.91 14.13 17.06
CA VAL A 88 -37.65 14.75 16.62
C VAL A 88 -36.46 13.83 16.90
N ILE A 89 -36.36 13.27 18.10
CA ILE A 89 -35.26 12.37 18.46
C ILE A 89 -35.22 11.14 17.54
N ILE A 90 -36.37 10.53 17.24
CA ILE A 90 -36.46 9.40 16.31
C ILE A 90 -36.05 9.81 14.89
N ILE A 91 -36.52 10.97 14.41
CA ILE A 91 -36.12 11.50 13.10
C ILE A 91 -34.61 11.70 13.04
N VAL A 92 -34.01 12.26 14.08
CA VAL A 92 -32.55 12.44 14.16
C VAL A 92 -31.83 11.10 14.12
N ALA A 93 -32.27 10.10 14.88
CA ALA A 93 -31.67 8.77 14.85
C ALA A 93 -31.71 8.15 13.45
N ILE A 94 -32.85 8.28 12.75
CA ILE A 94 -33.02 7.81 11.36
C ILE A 94 -32.14 8.60 10.39
N VAL A 95 -32.11 9.93 10.49
CA VAL A 95 -31.28 10.79 9.65
C VAL A 95 -29.81 10.47 9.86
N ASN A 96 -29.37 10.27 11.10
CA ASN A 96 -27.99 9.89 11.40
C ASN A 96 -27.64 8.52 10.81
N ALA A 97 -28.51 7.52 10.96
CA ALA A 97 -28.33 6.21 10.34
C ALA A 97 -28.31 6.29 8.80
N ALA A 98 -29.16 7.13 8.19
CA ALA A 98 -29.19 7.36 6.75
C ALA A 98 -27.93 8.09 6.25
N ILE A 99 -27.48 9.12 6.97
CA ILE A 99 -26.23 9.82 6.68
C ILE A 99 -25.06 8.84 6.78
N GLY A 100 -24.99 8.04 7.85
CA GLY A 100 -23.98 7.00 8.03
C GLY A 100 -23.99 5.98 6.89
N PHE A 101 -25.16 5.49 6.49
CA PHE A 101 -25.31 4.55 5.38
C PHE A 101 -24.89 5.14 4.04
N VAL A 102 -25.33 6.36 3.72
CA VAL A 102 -24.95 7.05 2.48
C VAL A 102 -23.44 7.33 2.46
N GLN A 103 -22.85 7.69 3.61
CA GLN A 103 -21.42 7.96 3.72
C GLN A 103 -20.58 6.69 3.62
N GLU A 104 -20.97 5.60 4.29
CA GLU A 104 -20.32 4.30 4.15
C GLU A 104 -20.42 3.82 2.70
N HIS A 105 -21.59 3.94 2.08
CA HIS A 105 -21.77 3.56 0.68
C HIS A 105 -20.93 4.42 -0.28
N ARG A 106 -20.82 5.74 -0.06
CA ARG A 106 -19.93 6.60 -0.87
C ARG A 106 -18.46 6.23 -0.68
N ALA A 107 -18.06 5.86 0.54
CA ALA A 107 -16.71 5.44 0.83
C ALA A 107 -16.40 4.06 0.19
N GLU A 108 -17.37 3.14 0.17
CA GLU A 108 -17.31 1.87 -0.56
C GLU A 108 -17.26 2.07 -2.08
N GLN A 109 -18.09 2.95 -2.64
CA GLN A 109 -18.08 3.28 -4.07
C GLN A 109 -16.74 3.87 -4.51
N ALA A 110 -16.12 4.70 -3.66
CA ALA A 110 -14.80 5.23 -3.93
C ALA A 110 -13.75 4.12 -4.07
N LEU A 111 -13.87 3.03 -3.28
CA LEU A 111 -13.01 1.85 -3.40
C LEU A 111 -13.32 1.03 -4.67
N GLU A 112 -14.60 0.78 -4.95
CA GLU A 112 -15.04 -0.08 -6.06
C GLU A 112 -14.68 0.52 -7.43
N GLY A 113 -14.83 1.83 -7.61
CA GLY A 113 -14.43 2.52 -8.84
C GLY A 113 -12.92 2.50 -9.11
N ILE A 114 -12.10 2.36 -8.07
CA ILE A 114 -10.64 2.23 -8.20
C ILE A 114 -10.24 0.77 -8.48
N LYS A 115 -10.93 -0.22 -7.88
CA LYS A 115 -10.65 -1.65 -8.11
C LYS A 115 -10.76 -2.02 -9.60
N ASN A 116 -11.70 -1.43 -10.33
CA ASN A 116 -11.90 -1.67 -11.76
C ASN A 116 -10.78 -1.14 -12.67
N MET A 117 -9.82 -0.37 -12.15
CA MET A 117 -8.70 0.15 -12.93
C MET A 117 -7.57 -0.88 -13.17
N LEU A 118 -7.69 -2.10 -12.62
CA LEU A 118 -6.65 -3.13 -12.67
C LEU A 118 -7.10 -4.44 -13.35
N SER A 119 -8.26 -4.48 -14.02
CA SER A 119 -8.77 -5.70 -14.64
C SER A 119 -7.94 -6.09 -15.88
N PRO A 120 -7.34 -7.30 -15.93
CA PRO A 120 -6.60 -7.75 -17.10
C PRO A 120 -7.52 -8.15 -18.26
N GLU A 121 -7.05 -7.94 -19.49
CA GLU A 121 -7.69 -8.40 -20.73
C GLU A 121 -7.10 -9.76 -21.17
N ALA A 122 -7.89 -10.56 -21.90
CA ALA A 122 -7.49 -11.85 -22.45
C ALA A 122 -7.84 -11.94 -23.95
N GLN A 123 -6.92 -12.50 -24.75
CA GLN A 123 -7.14 -12.79 -26.17
C GLN A 123 -7.74 -14.20 -26.31
N VAL A 124 -8.97 -14.28 -26.82
CA VAL A 124 -9.67 -15.56 -27.03
C VAL A 124 -10.08 -15.73 -28.49
N LEU A 125 -10.26 -16.97 -28.91
CA LEU A 125 -10.92 -17.31 -30.17
C LEU A 125 -12.39 -17.65 -29.87
N ARG A 126 -13.31 -16.81 -30.36
CA ARG A 126 -14.76 -17.02 -30.28
C ARG A 126 -15.40 -16.75 -31.63
N ASP A 127 -16.40 -17.55 -32.00
CA ASP A 127 -17.10 -17.45 -33.30
C ASP A 127 -16.12 -17.45 -34.51
N SER A 128 -15.04 -18.25 -34.44
CA SER A 128 -13.97 -18.35 -35.45
C SER A 128 -13.16 -17.06 -35.67
N SER A 129 -13.21 -16.11 -34.72
CA SER A 129 -12.46 -14.85 -34.79
C SER A 129 -11.74 -14.54 -33.47
N PRO A 130 -10.51 -14.01 -33.51
CA PRO A 130 -9.86 -13.50 -32.30
C PRO A 130 -10.64 -12.30 -31.73
N ALA A 131 -10.88 -12.31 -30.43
CA ALA A 131 -11.53 -11.24 -29.69
C ALA A 131 -10.79 -10.99 -28.38
N ALA A 132 -10.56 -9.72 -28.07
CA ALA A 132 -10.13 -9.30 -26.74
C ALA A 132 -11.36 -9.21 -25.82
N ILE A 133 -11.32 -9.91 -24.69
CA ILE A 133 -12.38 -9.91 -23.67
C ILE A 133 -11.79 -9.57 -22.30
N GLU A 134 -12.61 -9.14 -21.36
CA GLU A 134 -12.17 -9.09 -19.96
C GLU A 134 -11.82 -10.50 -19.49
N ALA A 135 -10.67 -10.68 -18.81
CA ALA A 135 -10.25 -11.99 -18.31
C ALA A 135 -11.30 -12.62 -17.37
N ALA A 136 -12.13 -11.80 -16.72
CA ALA A 136 -13.24 -12.21 -15.87
C ALA A 136 -14.40 -12.90 -16.61
N GLU A 137 -14.54 -12.68 -17.92
CA GLU A 137 -15.58 -13.30 -18.76
C GLU A 137 -15.13 -14.63 -19.39
N LEU A 138 -13.92 -15.07 -19.07
CA LEU A 138 -13.35 -16.32 -19.57
C LEU A 138 -14.01 -17.52 -18.89
N VAL A 139 -14.34 -18.55 -19.67
CA VAL A 139 -15.06 -19.73 -19.19
C VAL A 139 -14.32 -21.02 -19.58
N PRO A 140 -14.52 -22.14 -18.85
CA PRO A 140 -13.94 -23.42 -19.26
C PRO A 140 -14.36 -23.79 -20.69
N GLY A 141 -13.39 -24.13 -21.53
CA GLY A 141 -13.56 -24.42 -22.96
C GLY A 141 -13.24 -23.26 -23.90
N ASP A 142 -13.02 -22.04 -23.41
CA ASP A 142 -12.49 -20.96 -24.24
C ASP A 142 -11.09 -21.33 -24.77
N ILE A 143 -10.86 -21.01 -26.04
CA ILE A 143 -9.54 -21.12 -26.67
C ILE A 143 -8.82 -19.80 -26.47
N VAL A 144 -7.68 -19.83 -25.80
CA VAL A 144 -6.88 -18.66 -25.43
C VAL A 144 -5.62 -18.63 -26.27
N LEU A 145 -5.32 -17.46 -26.83
CA LEU A 145 -4.13 -17.18 -27.61
C LEU A 145 -3.08 -16.58 -26.66
N LEU A 146 -1.86 -17.12 -26.69
CA LEU A 146 -0.76 -16.71 -25.82
C LEU A 146 0.37 -16.13 -26.67
N ASN A 147 0.74 -14.89 -26.40
CA ASN A 147 1.85 -14.18 -27.00
C ASN A 147 2.90 -13.83 -25.94
N PRO A 148 4.14 -13.52 -26.34
CA PRO A 148 5.16 -13.02 -25.42
C PRO A 148 4.66 -11.81 -24.63
N GLY A 149 4.86 -11.84 -23.31
CA GLY A 149 4.39 -10.81 -22.39
C GLY A 149 2.94 -10.97 -21.91
N ASP A 150 2.15 -11.87 -22.49
CA ASP A 150 0.78 -12.11 -22.04
C ASP A 150 0.77 -12.73 -20.64
N ARG A 151 -0.15 -12.24 -19.80
CA ARG A 151 -0.44 -12.85 -18.51
C ARG A 151 -1.50 -13.92 -18.68
N ILE A 152 -1.23 -15.13 -18.19
CA ILE A 152 -2.11 -16.27 -18.39
C ILE A 152 -3.38 -16.10 -17.54
N PRO A 153 -4.58 -16.00 -18.15
CA PRO A 153 -5.79 -15.56 -17.46
C PRO A 153 -6.51 -16.66 -16.67
N ALA A 154 -6.19 -17.93 -16.94
CA ALA A 154 -6.81 -19.11 -16.34
C ALA A 154 -5.86 -20.31 -16.45
N ASP A 155 -6.18 -21.45 -15.83
CA ASP A 155 -5.39 -22.66 -16.07
C ASP A 155 -5.75 -23.22 -17.44
N LEU A 156 -4.76 -23.36 -18.33
CA LEU A 156 -4.94 -23.81 -19.70
C LEU A 156 -4.18 -25.11 -19.96
N ARG A 157 -4.80 -25.97 -20.76
CA ARG A 157 -4.12 -27.10 -21.38
C ARG A 157 -3.62 -26.70 -22.77
N LEU A 158 -2.32 -26.83 -23.02
CA LEU A 158 -1.72 -26.42 -24.29
C LEU A 158 -2.13 -27.33 -25.45
N LEU A 159 -2.58 -26.73 -26.55
CA LEU A 159 -2.95 -27.38 -27.81
C LEU A 159 -1.83 -27.26 -28.85
N SER A 160 -1.10 -26.15 -28.83
CA SER A 160 0.13 -25.93 -29.60
C SER A 160 1.07 -25.00 -28.84
N SER A 161 2.37 -25.28 -28.94
CA SER A 161 3.44 -24.39 -28.48
C SER A 161 4.45 -24.20 -29.61
N SER A 162 5.06 -23.01 -29.66
CA SER A 162 6.17 -22.70 -30.57
C SER A 162 7.19 -21.90 -29.77
N ASN A 163 8.26 -22.58 -29.35
CA ASN A 163 9.29 -22.07 -28.44
C ASN A 163 8.71 -21.40 -27.19
N LEU A 164 7.57 -21.91 -26.70
CA LEU A 164 6.82 -21.28 -25.61
C LEU A 164 7.57 -21.51 -24.28
N LYS A 165 8.02 -20.42 -23.67
CA LYS A 165 8.57 -20.40 -22.32
C LYS A 165 7.69 -19.56 -21.42
N VAL A 166 7.38 -20.06 -20.23
CA VAL A 166 6.50 -19.39 -19.26
C VAL A 166 7.25 -19.16 -17.96
N GLU A 167 7.15 -17.95 -17.43
CA GLU A 167 7.65 -17.59 -16.11
C GLU A 167 6.63 -18.00 -15.03
N GLU A 168 6.94 -19.06 -14.29
CA GLU A 168 6.04 -19.63 -13.27
C GLU A 168 6.42 -19.25 -11.84
N SER A 169 7.28 -18.23 -11.69
CA SER A 169 7.75 -17.68 -10.41
C SER A 169 6.60 -17.36 -9.45
N ALA A 170 5.47 -16.92 -9.99
CA ALA A 170 4.23 -16.69 -9.26
C ALA A 170 3.74 -17.91 -8.46
N LEU A 171 3.92 -19.13 -8.96
CA LEU A 171 3.43 -20.38 -8.34
C LEU A 171 4.54 -21.23 -7.74
N THR A 172 5.73 -21.23 -8.34
CA THR A 172 6.85 -22.10 -7.94
C THR A 172 7.89 -21.36 -7.10
N GLY A 173 7.96 -20.02 -7.20
CA GLY A 173 9.00 -19.20 -6.58
C GLY A 173 10.34 -19.20 -7.32
N GLU A 174 10.45 -19.91 -8.44
CA GLU A 174 11.67 -19.98 -9.25
C GLU A 174 11.60 -18.99 -10.42
N SER A 175 12.64 -18.16 -10.56
CA SER A 175 12.67 -17.08 -11.57
C SER A 175 13.06 -17.55 -12.98
N THR A 176 13.43 -18.82 -13.16
CA THR A 176 13.79 -19.38 -14.46
C THR A 176 12.53 -19.75 -15.25
N SER A 177 12.46 -19.32 -16.51
CA SER A 177 11.35 -19.65 -17.39
C SER A 177 11.34 -21.15 -17.73
N VAL A 178 10.16 -21.78 -17.71
CA VAL A 178 9.97 -23.20 -17.99
C VAL A 178 9.53 -23.38 -19.44
N GLU A 179 10.20 -24.26 -20.19
CA GLU A 179 9.82 -24.62 -21.55
C GLU A 179 8.58 -25.51 -21.57
N LYS A 180 7.65 -25.22 -22.49
CA LYS A 180 6.33 -25.85 -22.55
C LYS A 180 6.13 -26.73 -23.77
N GLN A 181 5.47 -27.86 -23.55
CA GLN A 181 5.16 -28.87 -24.57
C GLN A 181 3.66 -29.18 -24.66
N THR A 182 3.27 -30.09 -25.56
CA THR A 182 1.85 -30.44 -25.75
C THR A 182 1.52 -31.90 -25.41
N GLU A 183 2.52 -32.76 -25.22
CA GLU A 183 2.32 -34.19 -24.97
C GLU A 183 1.63 -34.46 -23.63
N ALA A 184 0.94 -35.60 -23.50
CA ALA A 184 0.30 -35.99 -22.25
C ALA A 184 1.34 -36.45 -21.23
N LEU A 185 1.14 -36.10 -19.96
CA LEU A 185 2.06 -36.42 -18.86
C LEU A 185 1.50 -37.52 -17.95
N GLU A 186 2.33 -38.06 -17.07
CA GLU A 186 1.91 -39.07 -16.08
C GLU A 186 0.89 -38.49 -15.07
N GLU A 187 0.00 -39.36 -14.56
CA GLU A 187 -1.09 -38.93 -13.67
C GLU A 187 -0.58 -38.28 -12.36
N ASP A 188 0.57 -38.72 -11.85
CA ASP A 188 1.21 -38.29 -10.61
C ASP A 188 2.25 -37.17 -10.79
N CYS A 189 2.33 -36.58 -11.97
CA CYS A 189 3.21 -35.45 -12.28
C CYS A 189 3.00 -34.26 -11.29
N PRO A 190 4.05 -33.85 -10.55
CA PRO A 190 4.04 -32.69 -9.65
C PRO A 190 3.69 -31.39 -10.39
N LEU A 191 3.18 -30.39 -9.67
CA LEU A 191 2.69 -29.15 -10.29
C LEU A 191 3.74 -28.43 -11.16
N GLY A 192 4.98 -28.32 -10.66
CA GLY A 192 6.09 -27.67 -11.38
C GLY A 192 6.53 -28.42 -12.65
N ASP A 193 6.29 -29.72 -12.71
CA ASP A 193 6.70 -30.57 -13.83
C ASP A 193 5.62 -30.68 -14.93
N ARG A 194 4.46 -30.04 -14.73
CA ARG A 194 3.35 -30.04 -15.70
C ARG A 194 3.62 -29.09 -16.87
N THR A 195 4.64 -29.42 -17.65
CA THR A 195 5.11 -28.66 -18.82
C THR A 195 4.11 -28.56 -19.96
N ASN A 196 3.01 -29.30 -19.92
CA ASN A 196 1.93 -29.26 -20.90
C ASN A 196 0.71 -28.41 -20.49
N MET A 197 0.83 -27.77 -19.33
CA MET A 197 -0.12 -26.83 -18.75
C MET A 197 0.54 -25.46 -18.60
N VAL A 198 -0.30 -24.44 -18.61
CA VAL A 198 0.05 -23.09 -18.19
C VAL A 198 -0.99 -22.61 -17.19
N PHE A 199 -0.59 -21.83 -16.20
CA PHE A 199 -1.40 -21.62 -15.01
C PHE A 199 -1.83 -20.17 -14.85
N SER A 200 -3.02 -19.97 -14.28
CA SER A 200 -3.55 -18.63 -14.01
C SER A 200 -2.56 -17.79 -13.21
N GLY A 201 -2.24 -16.59 -13.69
CA GLY A 201 -1.39 -15.62 -13.01
C GLY A 201 0.10 -15.69 -13.34
N THR A 202 0.56 -16.68 -14.13
CA THR A 202 1.92 -16.72 -14.68
C THR A 202 2.03 -15.90 -15.98
N THR A 203 3.25 -15.67 -16.47
CA THR A 203 3.51 -14.78 -17.63
C THR A 203 4.25 -15.52 -18.74
N VAL A 204 3.91 -15.26 -19.99
CA VAL A 204 4.66 -15.81 -21.14
C VAL A 204 5.96 -15.05 -21.30
N ALA A 205 7.10 -15.73 -21.11
CA ALA A 205 8.42 -15.13 -21.25
C ALA A 205 8.82 -14.99 -22.72
N SER A 206 8.57 -16.02 -23.53
CA SER A 206 8.85 -16.00 -24.98
C SER A 206 8.06 -17.08 -25.71
N GLY A 207 8.02 -16.97 -27.05
CA GLY A 207 7.27 -17.87 -27.91
C GLY A 207 5.76 -17.65 -27.90
N THR A 208 5.05 -18.48 -28.65
CA THR A 208 3.58 -18.38 -28.79
C THR A 208 2.92 -19.71 -28.47
N GLY A 209 1.70 -19.65 -27.96
CA GLY A 209 0.91 -20.83 -27.61
C GLY A 209 -0.57 -20.67 -27.88
N ILE A 210 -1.26 -21.80 -28.02
CA ILE A 210 -2.72 -21.86 -28.01
C ILE A 210 -3.10 -22.85 -26.93
N GLY A 211 -3.96 -22.44 -25.99
CA GLY A 211 -4.42 -23.29 -24.89
C GLY A 211 -5.94 -23.28 -24.78
N VAL A 212 -6.51 -24.36 -24.26
CA VAL A 212 -7.93 -24.41 -23.87
C VAL A 212 -8.09 -24.23 -22.37
N ALA A 213 -8.99 -23.35 -21.96
CA ALA A 213 -9.27 -23.10 -20.55
C ALA A 213 -9.88 -24.34 -19.88
N VAL A 214 -9.18 -24.90 -18.89
CA VAL A 214 -9.63 -26.10 -18.17
C VAL A 214 -10.17 -25.79 -16.78
N ALA A 215 -9.70 -24.73 -16.14
CA ALA A 215 -10.21 -24.25 -14.86
C ALA A 215 -10.17 -22.72 -14.80
N THR A 216 -11.20 -22.13 -14.19
CA THR A 216 -11.36 -20.68 -14.02
C THR A 216 -11.68 -20.34 -12.56
N GLY A 217 -11.39 -19.11 -12.15
CA GLY A 217 -11.67 -18.54 -10.83
C GLY A 217 -11.10 -19.39 -9.69
N GLY A 218 -11.89 -19.61 -8.65
CA GLY A 218 -11.49 -20.41 -7.48
C GLY A 218 -11.16 -21.89 -7.73
N LYS A 219 -11.31 -22.41 -8.96
CA LYS A 219 -10.95 -23.80 -9.32
C LYS A 219 -9.54 -23.94 -9.89
N THR A 220 -8.90 -22.83 -10.27
CA THR A 220 -7.50 -22.79 -10.72
C THR A 220 -6.55 -23.21 -9.58
N GLU A 221 -5.32 -23.61 -9.88
CA GLU A 221 -4.31 -23.89 -8.86
C GLU A 221 -4.06 -22.66 -7.98
N LEU A 222 -4.00 -21.48 -8.60
CA LEU A 222 -3.94 -20.20 -7.91
C LEU A 222 -5.15 -19.98 -6.97
N GLY A 223 -6.36 -20.29 -7.44
CA GLY A 223 -7.59 -20.18 -6.67
C GLY A 223 -7.67 -21.12 -5.47
N LYS A 224 -7.09 -22.33 -5.57
CA LYS A 224 -6.98 -23.27 -4.45
C LYS A 224 -6.02 -22.75 -3.38
N ILE A 225 -4.90 -22.13 -3.78
CA ILE A 225 -3.97 -21.51 -2.83
C ILE A 225 -4.66 -20.36 -2.09
N ASN A 226 -5.42 -19.50 -2.80
CA ASN A 226 -6.17 -18.41 -2.17
C ASN A 226 -7.20 -18.92 -1.13
N GLN A 227 -7.91 -20.02 -1.43
CA GLN A 227 -8.82 -20.64 -0.45
C GLN A 227 -8.10 -21.15 0.81
N SER A 228 -6.83 -21.52 0.69
CA SER A 228 -6.01 -21.99 1.82
C SER A 228 -5.60 -20.83 2.73
N ILE A 229 -5.31 -19.66 2.14
CA ILE A 229 -4.94 -18.42 2.83
C ILE A 229 -6.13 -17.80 3.59
N ALA A 230 -7.36 -18.05 3.16
CA ALA A 230 -8.58 -17.56 3.81
C ALA A 230 -8.77 -18.03 5.27
N SER A 231 -7.90 -18.92 5.78
CA SER A 231 -7.86 -19.36 7.19
C SER A 231 -7.15 -18.38 8.13
N VAL A 232 -6.45 -17.35 7.61
CA VAL A 232 -5.78 -16.32 8.42
C VAL A 232 -6.82 -15.30 8.92
N GLU A 233 -6.96 -15.17 10.24
CA GLU A 233 -7.91 -14.24 10.86
C GLU A 233 -7.58 -12.78 10.55
N GLU A 234 -8.60 -12.00 10.12
CA GLU A 234 -8.47 -10.56 9.95
C GLU A 234 -8.33 -9.84 11.30
N ILE A 235 -7.20 -9.17 11.50
CA ILE A 235 -6.97 -8.33 12.68
C ILE A 235 -7.80 -7.05 12.53
N ARG A 236 -8.58 -6.69 13.56
CA ARG A 236 -9.28 -5.40 13.61
C ARG A 236 -8.27 -4.25 13.74
N THR A 237 -8.37 -3.24 12.89
CA THR A 237 -7.44 -2.11 12.90
C THR A 237 -7.43 -1.33 14.22
N PRO A 238 -6.29 -0.72 14.59
CA PRO A 238 -6.17 0.06 15.83
C PRO A 238 -7.23 1.15 15.98
N LEU A 239 -7.54 1.88 14.89
CA LEU A 239 -8.55 2.94 14.92
C LEU A 239 -9.95 2.44 15.26
N LEU A 240 -10.39 1.32 14.69
CA LEU A 240 -11.71 0.75 14.98
C LEU A 240 -11.82 0.32 16.44
N GLN A 241 -10.73 -0.23 17.01
CA GLN A 241 -10.69 -0.57 18.43
C GLN A 241 -10.71 0.69 19.32
N GLN A 242 -9.94 1.71 18.95
CA GLN A 242 -9.87 2.97 19.69
C GLN A 242 -11.20 3.74 19.66
N THR A 243 -11.86 3.83 18.50
CA THR A 243 -13.16 4.49 18.34
C THR A 243 -14.26 3.77 19.12
N ALA A 244 -14.28 2.43 19.13
CA ALA A 244 -15.23 1.66 19.94
C ALA A 244 -15.01 1.87 21.45
N ARG A 245 -13.75 1.83 21.92
CA ARG A 245 -13.40 2.14 23.32
C ARG A 245 -13.78 3.57 23.68
N PHE A 246 -13.51 4.51 22.79
CA PHE A 246 -13.84 5.92 22.93
C PHE A 246 -15.36 6.13 23.06
N GLY A 247 -16.16 5.56 22.16
CA GLY A 247 -17.64 5.63 22.22
C GLY A 247 -18.19 5.05 23.52
N LYS A 248 -17.65 3.91 23.97
CA LYS A 248 -18.02 3.32 25.28
C LYS A 248 -17.66 4.23 26.45
N MET A 249 -16.46 4.81 26.45
CA MET A 249 -16.01 5.73 27.50
C MET A 249 -16.90 6.97 27.57
N VAL A 250 -17.16 7.62 26.43
CA VAL A 250 -18.06 8.79 26.35
C VAL A 250 -19.45 8.42 26.86
N SER A 251 -20.01 7.29 26.44
CA SER A 251 -21.31 6.81 26.89
C SER A 251 -21.39 6.65 28.42
N VAL A 252 -20.35 6.07 29.04
CA VAL A 252 -20.27 5.92 30.51
C VAL A 252 -20.22 7.29 31.19
N VAL A 253 -19.44 8.23 30.67
CA VAL A 253 -19.35 9.59 31.22
C VAL A 253 -20.71 10.31 31.11
N ILE A 254 -21.39 10.21 29.97
CA ILE A 254 -22.70 10.82 29.75
C ILE A 254 -23.71 10.31 30.77
N VAL A 255 -23.82 8.99 30.92
CA VAL A 255 -24.76 8.36 31.87
C VAL A 255 -24.41 8.73 33.31
N ALA A 256 -23.13 8.74 33.67
CA ALA A 256 -22.68 9.10 35.01
C ALA A 256 -23.01 10.57 35.35
N VAL A 257 -22.73 11.50 34.44
CA VAL A 257 -23.04 12.93 34.62
C VAL A 257 -24.55 13.15 34.64
N ALA A 258 -25.31 12.51 33.76
CA ALA A 258 -26.77 12.57 33.75
C ALA A 258 -27.38 12.09 35.07
N ALA A 259 -26.93 10.93 35.58
CA ALA A 259 -27.39 10.38 36.85
C ALA A 259 -27.02 11.29 38.04
N LEU A 260 -25.80 11.84 38.05
CA LEU A 260 -25.35 12.77 39.09
C LEU A 260 -26.18 14.06 39.08
N MET A 261 -26.45 14.61 37.90
CA MET A 261 -27.27 15.82 37.75
C MET A 261 -28.73 15.59 38.11
N PHE A 262 -29.29 14.43 37.77
CA PHE A 262 -30.62 14.03 38.22
C PHE A 262 -30.67 13.91 39.76
N GLY A 263 -29.71 13.20 40.36
CA GLY A 263 -29.64 13.05 41.82
C GLY A 263 -29.50 14.38 42.56
N PHE A 264 -28.65 15.28 42.05
CA PHE A 264 -28.49 16.62 42.59
C PHE A 264 -29.76 17.46 42.44
N GLY A 265 -30.35 17.51 41.25
CA GLY A 265 -31.56 18.29 40.97
C GLY A 265 -32.76 17.84 41.79
N TYR A 266 -32.92 16.52 41.94
CA TYR A 266 -34.01 15.93 42.72
C TYR A 266 -33.80 16.12 44.23
N GLY A 267 -32.58 15.86 44.74
CA GLY A 267 -32.32 15.86 46.18
C GLY A 267 -32.04 17.22 46.82
N LEU A 268 -31.42 18.15 46.08
CA LEU A 268 -30.91 19.42 46.63
C LEU A 268 -31.64 20.67 46.11
N ARG A 269 -32.31 20.58 44.96
CA ARG A 269 -32.99 21.72 44.31
C ARG A 269 -34.53 21.59 44.27
N ASP A 270 -35.07 20.44 44.66
CA ASP A 270 -36.52 20.14 44.71
C ASP A 270 -37.22 20.41 43.37
N TYR A 271 -36.54 20.11 42.26
CA TYR A 271 -37.13 20.25 40.93
C TYR A 271 -38.26 19.24 40.69
N GLU A 272 -39.26 19.65 39.92
CA GLU A 272 -40.27 18.73 39.43
C GLU A 272 -39.62 17.63 38.58
N THR A 273 -39.97 16.37 38.87
CA THR A 273 -39.31 15.20 38.28
C THR A 273 -39.39 15.21 36.74
N GLY A 274 -40.49 15.70 36.17
CA GLY A 274 -40.67 15.84 34.72
C GLY A 274 -39.70 16.83 34.09
N GLU A 275 -39.64 18.06 34.61
CA GLU A 275 -38.75 19.12 34.11
C GLU A 275 -37.27 18.74 34.27
N LEU A 276 -36.92 18.12 35.39
CA LEU A 276 -35.57 17.63 35.64
C LEU A 276 -35.19 16.52 34.65
N LEU A 277 -36.10 15.58 34.37
CA LEU A 277 -35.85 14.50 33.42
C LEU A 277 -35.65 15.04 31.99
N LEU A 278 -36.43 16.02 31.57
CA LEU A 278 -36.25 16.72 30.29
C LEU A 278 -34.88 17.41 30.21
N SER A 279 -34.47 18.07 31.29
CA SER A 279 -33.17 18.75 31.38
C SER A 279 -32.00 17.76 31.25
N VAL A 280 -32.10 16.62 31.94
CA VAL A 280 -31.09 15.56 31.93
C VAL A 280 -31.03 14.85 30.58
N ILE A 281 -32.17 14.68 29.90
CA ILE A 281 -32.20 14.17 28.52
C ILE A 281 -31.53 15.17 27.57
N GLY A 282 -31.85 16.47 27.69
CA GLY A 282 -31.18 17.52 26.90
C GLY A 282 -29.67 17.53 27.09
N LEU A 283 -29.20 17.34 28.32
CA LEU A 283 -27.78 17.16 28.65
C LEU A 283 -27.17 15.93 27.99
N ALA A 284 -27.87 14.79 28.01
CA ALA A 284 -27.41 13.57 27.36
C ALA A 284 -27.29 13.75 25.84
N VAL A 285 -28.30 14.37 25.19
CA VAL A 285 -28.30 14.68 23.76
C VAL A 285 -27.17 15.64 23.40
N ALA A 286 -26.96 16.71 24.18
CA ALA A 286 -25.87 17.66 23.96
C ALA A 286 -24.48 17.03 24.04
N ALA A 287 -24.31 15.97 24.84
CA ALA A 287 -23.03 15.34 25.06
C ALA A 287 -22.66 14.31 23.97
N ILE A 288 -23.62 13.81 23.20
CA ILE A 288 -23.39 12.78 22.18
C ILE A 288 -22.70 13.40 20.95
N PRO A 289 -21.55 12.87 20.48
CA PRO A 289 -20.89 13.38 19.28
C PRO A 289 -21.41 12.70 18.00
N GLU A 290 -22.66 12.97 17.60
CA GLU A 290 -23.30 12.27 16.48
C GLU A 290 -22.56 12.46 15.15
N GLY A 291 -21.93 13.62 14.94
CA GLY A 291 -21.20 13.94 13.71
C GLY A 291 -19.86 13.22 13.55
N LEU A 292 -19.27 12.71 14.64
CA LEU A 292 -17.89 12.22 14.63
C LEU A 292 -17.68 10.96 13.77
N PRO A 293 -18.50 9.89 13.86
CA PRO A 293 -18.35 8.70 13.01
C PRO A 293 -18.47 9.03 11.53
N ALA A 294 -19.43 9.92 11.21
CA ALA A 294 -19.71 10.37 9.85
C ALA A 294 -18.50 11.05 9.20
N ILE A 295 -17.91 12.01 9.91
CA ILE A 295 -16.75 12.76 9.41
C ILE A 295 -15.52 11.86 9.30
N LEU A 296 -15.34 10.92 10.23
CA LEU A 296 -14.22 9.97 10.16
C LEU A 296 -14.25 9.17 8.85
N SER A 297 -15.41 8.63 8.46
CA SER A 297 -15.58 7.92 7.19
C SER A 297 -15.23 8.80 5.99
N ILE A 298 -15.63 10.08 6.02
CA ILE A 298 -15.30 11.05 4.96
C ILE A 298 -13.79 11.33 4.90
N ILE A 299 -13.13 11.54 6.04
CA ILE A 299 -11.68 11.77 6.11
C ILE A 299 -10.93 10.58 5.50
N LEU A 300 -11.32 9.35 5.87
CA LEU A 300 -10.73 8.12 5.34
C LEU A 300 -10.95 7.99 3.83
N ALA A 301 -12.18 8.23 3.35
CA ALA A 301 -12.50 8.16 1.93
C ALA A 301 -11.70 9.18 1.08
N ILE A 302 -11.55 10.42 1.57
CA ILE A 302 -10.69 11.43 0.93
C ILE A 302 -9.22 10.97 0.93
N GLY A 303 -8.77 10.33 2.02
CA GLY A 303 -7.45 9.72 2.12
C GLY A 303 -7.21 8.68 1.03
N VAL A 304 -8.13 7.72 0.87
CA VAL A 304 -8.07 6.71 -0.21
C VAL A 304 -8.00 7.36 -1.59
N GLN A 305 -8.86 8.36 -1.86
CA GLN A 305 -8.86 9.05 -3.16
C GLN A 305 -7.53 9.74 -3.46
N ASN A 306 -6.91 10.38 -2.45
CA ASN A 306 -5.61 11.02 -2.60
C ASN A 306 -4.47 10.01 -2.80
N MET A 307 -4.54 8.86 -2.12
CA MET A 307 -3.59 7.75 -2.29
C MET A 307 -3.68 7.18 -3.72
N ALA A 308 -4.89 6.93 -4.21
CA ALA A 308 -5.09 6.37 -5.54
C ALA A 308 -4.60 7.30 -6.67
N ARG A 309 -4.80 8.62 -6.51
CA ARG A 309 -4.20 9.63 -7.42
C ARG A 309 -2.66 9.60 -7.43
N ARG A 310 -2.05 9.04 -6.38
CA ARG A 310 -0.61 8.83 -6.25
C ARG A 310 -0.23 7.37 -6.49
N LYS A 311 -1.07 6.61 -7.19
CA LYS A 311 -0.87 5.21 -7.57
C LYS A 311 -0.84 4.21 -6.40
N ALA A 312 -1.28 4.62 -5.20
CA ALA A 312 -1.47 3.73 -4.05
C ALA A 312 -2.96 3.36 -3.92
N ILE A 313 -3.34 2.17 -4.34
CA ILE A 313 -4.73 1.71 -4.34
C ILE A 313 -5.01 0.98 -3.03
N VAL A 314 -5.73 1.63 -2.11
CA VAL A 314 -6.16 1.00 -0.87
C VAL A 314 -7.44 0.21 -1.10
N ARG A 315 -7.53 -1.00 -0.55
CA ARG A 315 -8.68 -1.92 -0.70
C ARG A 315 -9.68 -1.83 0.47
N ASN A 316 -9.25 -1.32 1.62
CA ASN A 316 -10.09 -1.13 2.81
C ASN A 316 -9.82 0.23 3.50
N LEU A 317 -10.89 0.97 3.83
CA LEU A 317 -10.78 2.31 4.42
C LEU A 317 -9.91 2.36 5.69
N PRO A 318 -9.99 1.40 6.64
CA PRO A 318 -9.25 1.51 7.89
C PRO A 318 -7.72 1.43 7.74
N SER A 319 -7.20 0.80 6.68
CA SER A 319 -5.75 0.65 6.48
C SER A 319 -5.05 1.95 6.12
N VAL A 320 -5.79 2.94 5.60
CA VAL A 320 -5.29 4.31 5.40
C VAL A 320 -4.70 4.88 6.69
N GLU A 321 -5.37 4.64 7.83
CA GLU A 321 -4.89 5.14 9.12
C GLU A 321 -3.73 4.30 9.66
N THR A 322 -3.78 2.98 9.43
CA THR A 322 -2.75 2.04 9.88
C THR A 322 -1.41 2.34 9.19
N LEU A 323 -1.44 2.70 7.91
CA LEU A 323 -0.28 3.23 7.16
C LEU A 323 0.39 4.42 7.86
N GLY A 324 -0.39 5.30 8.49
CA GLY A 324 0.16 6.44 9.25
C GLY A 324 0.88 6.04 10.54
N ALA A 325 0.65 4.82 11.03
CA ALA A 325 1.21 4.26 12.25
C ALA A 325 2.34 3.24 12.01
N VAL A 326 2.61 2.87 10.75
CA VAL A 326 3.67 1.92 10.38
C VAL A 326 4.99 2.33 11.02
N SER A 327 5.60 1.39 11.76
CA SER A 327 6.91 1.54 12.37
C SER A 327 7.98 0.71 11.70
N VAL A 328 7.60 -0.38 11.03
CA VAL A 328 8.52 -1.25 10.28
C VAL A 328 7.93 -1.55 8.91
N ILE A 329 8.72 -1.39 7.87
CA ILE A 329 8.40 -1.83 6.51
C ILE A 329 9.31 -3.01 6.18
N CYS A 330 8.73 -4.20 6.13
CA CYS A 330 9.36 -5.39 5.59
C CYS A 330 9.17 -5.37 4.07
N SER A 331 10.27 -5.32 3.32
CA SER A 331 10.21 -5.27 1.86
C SER A 331 10.93 -6.43 1.22
N ASP A 332 10.33 -7.03 0.19
CA ASP A 332 11.09 -7.86 -0.74
C ASP A 332 12.10 -6.99 -1.50
N LYS A 333 13.21 -7.60 -1.93
CA LYS A 333 14.28 -6.96 -2.69
C LYS A 333 13.90 -6.89 -4.16
N THR A 334 13.69 -8.05 -4.79
CA THR A 334 13.57 -8.18 -6.25
C THR A 334 12.31 -7.49 -6.74
N GLY A 335 12.44 -6.61 -7.73
CA GLY A 335 11.31 -5.91 -8.35
C GLY A 335 10.67 -4.80 -7.52
N THR A 336 10.87 -4.78 -6.19
CA THR A 336 10.36 -3.74 -5.28
C THR A 336 11.42 -2.70 -4.94
N LEU A 337 12.58 -3.11 -4.41
CA LEU A 337 13.69 -2.21 -4.08
C LEU A 337 14.63 -2.02 -5.28
N THR A 338 14.68 -3.01 -6.16
CA THR A 338 15.48 -3.04 -7.39
C THR A 338 14.61 -2.88 -8.64
N LYS A 339 15.25 -2.58 -9.77
CA LYS A 339 14.55 -2.45 -11.07
C LYS A 339 14.05 -3.81 -11.61
N ASN A 340 14.67 -4.90 -11.18
CA ASN A 340 14.59 -6.22 -11.83
C ASN A 340 15.04 -6.14 -13.29
N GLU A 341 16.06 -5.33 -13.54
CA GLU A 341 16.65 -5.09 -14.86
C GLU A 341 18.14 -5.40 -14.73
N MET A 342 18.50 -6.66 -14.97
CA MET A 342 19.91 -7.08 -14.86
C MET A 342 20.79 -6.17 -15.72
N THR A 343 21.84 -5.63 -15.11
CA THR A 343 22.71 -4.62 -15.69
C THR A 343 24.17 -5.02 -15.46
N VAL A 344 24.99 -4.97 -16.52
CA VAL A 344 26.44 -5.09 -16.36
C VAL A 344 26.98 -3.82 -15.73
N THR A 345 27.71 -3.96 -14.63
CA THR A 345 28.33 -2.83 -13.88
C THR A 345 29.85 -2.89 -13.88
N SER A 346 30.42 -4.06 -14.18
CA SER A 346 31.85 -4.21 -14.34
C SER A 346 32.19 -5.26 -15.40
N VAL A 347 33.29 -5.06 -16.10
CA VAL A 347 33.90 -6.06 -16.99
C VAL A 347 35.33 -6.27 -16.51
N VAL A 348 35.78 -7.52 -16.43
CA VAL A 348 37.13 -7.87 -16.00
C VAL A 348 37.81 -8.66 -17.11
N THR A 349 38.96 -8.20 -17.54
CA THR A 349 39.88 -8.91 -18.44
C THR A 349 41.13 -9.31 -17.66
N SER A 350 42.07 -10.02 -18.30
CA SER A 350 43.34 -10.39 -17.66
C SER A 350 44.18 -9.16 -17.25
N MET A 351 44.01 -8.03 -17.94
CA MET A 351 44.84 -6.83 -17.78
C MET A 351 44.08 -5.65 -17.16
N HIS A 352 42.77 -5.55 -17.37
CA HIS A 352 41.97 -4.38 -17.01
C HIS A 352 40.65 -4.74 -16.33
N GLU A 353 40.22 -3.89 -15.40
CA GLU A 353 38.86 -3.85 -14.87
C GLU A 353 38.18 -2.58 -15.38
N TYR A 354 37.02 -2.74 -16.00
CA TYR A 354 36.21 -1.64 -16.53
C TYR A 354 34.98 -1.43 -15.66
N GLY A 355 34.67 -0.19 -15.33
CA GLY A 355 33.38 0.21 -14.77
C GLY A 355 32.38 0.47 -15.89
N VAL A 356 31.11 0.10 -15.69
CA VAL A 356 30.05 0.34 -16.69
C VAL A 356 28.97 1.22 -16.06
N THR A 357 28.72 2.37 -16.68
CA THR A 357 27.69 3.32 -16.23
C THR A 357 26.35 3.06 -16.93
N GLY A 358 25.29 3.73 -16.46
CA GLY A 358 23.93 3.53 -16.95
C GLY A 358 23.27 2.28 -16.34
N THR A 359 21.99 2.39 -16.00
CA THR A 359 21.22 1.30 -15.40
C THR A 359 19.99 0.96 -16.22
N GLY A 360 19.59 -0.31 -16.18
CA GLY A 360 18.45 -0.80 -16.93
C GLY A 360 18.80 -1.22 -18.35
N TYR A 361 17.77 -1.38 -19.18
CA TYR A 361 17.90 -1.93 -20.54
C TYR A 361 18.14 -0.88 -21.63
N ALA A 362 18.10 0.41 -21.31
CA ALA A 362 18.49 1.43 -22.26
C ALA A 362 20.01 1.32 -22.55
N PRO A 363 20.44 1.32 -23.82
CA PRO A 363 21.84 1.32 -24.21
C PRO A 363 22.47 2.73 -24.02
N GLU A 364 22.22 3.32 -22.86
CA GLU A 364 22.75 4.62 -22.45
C GLU A 364 23.74 4.41 -21.30
N GLY A 365 24.95 4.93 -21.43
CA GLY A 365 26.04 4.72 -20.50
C GLY A 365 27.37 4.58 -21.23
N GLU A 366 28.43 4.38 -20.46
CA GLU A 366 29.82 4.38 -20.92
C GLU A 366 30.57 3.20 -20.28
N ILE A 367 31.53 2.63 -21.00
CA ILE A 367 32.50 1.65 -20.47
C ILE A 367 33.76 2.42 -20.12
N ILE A 368 34.16 2.42 -18.85
CA ILE A 368 35.23 3.25 -18.30
C ILE A 368 36.41 2.38 -17.85
N ARG A 369 37.62 2.62 -18.37
CA ARG A 369 38.84 1.84 -18.06
C ARG A 369 39.63 2.38 -16.86
N ASP A 370 39.68 3.70 -16.69
CA ASP A 370 40.34 4.41 -15.58
C ASP A 370 39.47 5.64 -15.20
N GLU A 371 39.69 6.26 -14.03
CA GLU A 371 38.85 7.28 -13.36
C GLU A 371 38.20 8.42 -14.20
N ASP A 372 38.46 8.57 -15.50
CA ASP A 372 37.70 9.41 -16.44
C ASP A 372 37.94 9.07 -17.93
N LYS A 373 38.39 7.85 -18.29
CA LYS A 373 38.64 7.47 -19.70
C LYS A 373 37.69 6.37 -20.16
N GLU A 374 36.83 6.74 -21.10
CA GLU A 374 36.00 5.80 -21.84
C GLU A 374 36.89 4.84 -22.66
N ALA A 375 36.54 3.56 -22.62
CA ALA A 375 37.23 2.49 -23.33
C ALA A 375 36.74 2.45 -24.78
N ASP A 376 37.68 2.44 -25.71
CA ASP A 376 37.41 2.21 -27.13
C ASP A 376 37.72 0.75 -27.48
N PRO A 377 36.71 -0.08 -27.81
CA PRO A 377 36.92 -1.47 -28.25
C PRO A 377 37.85 -1.59 -29.46
N GLU A 378 37.97 -0.58 -30.32
CA GLU A 378 38.91 -0.64 -31.46
C GLU A 378 40.39 -0.58 -31.03
N GLN A 379 40.66 -0.09 -29.81
CA GLN A 379 42.00 -0.01 -29.23
C GLN A 379 42.27 -1.15 -28.25
N ASP A 380 41.31 -2.04 -28.04
CA ASP A 380 41.33 -3.10 -27.03
C ASP A 380 40.74 -4.40 -27.59
N ARG A 381 41.62 -5.25 -28.13
CA ARG A 381 41.21 -6.49 -28.81
C ARG A 381 40.43 -7.41 -27.87
N THR A 382 40.83 -7.50 -26.60
CA THR A 382 40.19 -8.36 -25.61
C THR A 382 38.76 -7.90 -25.35
N LEU A 383 38.57 -6.61 -25.10
CA LEU A 383 37.24 -6.01 -24.90
C LEU A 383 36.37 -6.17 -26.16
N LYS A 384 36.91 -5.95 -27.36
CA LYS A 384 36.17 -6.13 -28.63
C LYS A 384 35.63 -7.55 -28.78
N HIS A 385 36.47 -8.57 -28.60
CA HIS A 385 36.01 -9.96 -28.67
C HIS A 385 35.01 -10.32 -27.56
N LEU A 386 35.15 -9.75 -26.36
CA LEU A 386 34.21 -9.93 -25.26
C LEU A 386 32.83 -9.37 -25.61
N LEU A 387 32.76 -8.16 -26.17
CA LEU A 387 31.51 -7.53 -26.60
C LEU A 387 30.87 -8.30 -27.75
N ILE A 388 31.64 -8.70 -28.77
CA ILE A 388 31.15 -9.54 -29.87
C ILE A 388 30.59 -10.87 -29.34
N CYS A 389 31.28 -11.50 -28.39
CA CYS A 389 30.80 -12.71 -27.73
C CYS A 389 29.45 -12.48 -27.03
N GLY A 390 29.31 -11.37 -26.31
CA GLY A 390 28.08 -11.02 -25.59
C GLY A 390 26.87 -10.78 -26.49
N VAL A 391 27.08 -10.22 -27.69
CA VAL A 391 26.01 -10.00 -28.68
C VAL A 391 25.72 -11.25 -29.51
N THR A 392 26.75 -11.94 -29.98
CA THR A 392 26.61 -13.08 -30.89
C THR A 392 26.13 -14.34 -30.17
N CYS A 393 26.63 -14.60 -28.97
CA CYS A 393 26.20 -15.72 -28.14
C CYS A 393 25.02 -15.26 -27.28
N ASN A 394 23.88 -14.93 -27.88
CA ASN A 394 22.71 -14.35 -27.19
C ASN A 394 21.38 -14.75 -27.85
N ASP A 395 20.38 -15.07 -27.04
CA ASP A 395 19.00 -15.35 -27.50
C ASP A 395 18.01 -14.23 -27.20
N SER A 396 18.44 -13.23 -26.45
CA SER A 396 17.59 -12.11 -26.11
C SER A 396 17.57 -11.07 -27.23
N VAL A 397 16.48 -10.31 -27.29
CA VAL A 397 16.30 -9.20 -28.22
C VAL A 397 15.92 -7.97 -27.43
N LEU A 398 16.59 -6.87 -27.73
CA LEU A 398 16.33 -5.58 -27.14
C LEU A 398 15.51 -4.73 -28.12
N THR A 399 14.33 -4.27 -27.72
CA THR A 399 13.40 -3.51 -28.58
C THR A 399 12.99 -2.20 -27.92
N GLU A 400 12.87 -1.14 -28.70
CA GLU A 400 12.35 0.15 -28.22
C GLU A 400 10.85 0.26 -28.56
N GLU A 401 10.00 0.34 -27.53
CA GLU A 401 8.56 0.51 -27.67
C GLU A 401 8.10 1.77 -26.93
N GLN A 402 7.49 2.72 -27.63
CA GLN A 402 6.97 3.98 -27.04
C GLN A 402 8.02 4.80 -26.25
N GLY A 403 9.31 4.67 -26.61
CA GLY A 403 10.41 5.34 -25.92
C GLY A 403 10.91 4.62 -24.65
N GLU A 404 10.42 3.40 -24.38
CA GLU A 404 10.95 2.51 -23.34
C GLU A 404 11.63 1.30 -23.98
N TRP A 405 12.82 0.97 -23.49
CA TRP A 405 13.56 -0.22 -23.91
C TRP A 405 13.05 -1.46 -23.19
N LYS A 406 12.56 -2.43 -23.94
CA LYS A 406 12.06 -3.71 -23.45
C LYS A 406 12.96 -4.84 -23.90
N LEU A 407 13.32 -5.67 -22.94
CA LEU A 407 14.01 -6.91 -23.17
C LEU A 407 13.01 -8.04 -23.43
N GLN A 408 13.20 -8.78 -24.52
CA GLN A 408 12.55 -10.05 -24.78
C GLN A 408 13.61 -11.16 -24.66
N GLY A 409 13.42 -12.09 -23.73
CA GLY A 409 14.40 -13.16 -23.46
C GLY A 409 14.93 -13.12 -22.03
N ASP A 410 16.06 -13.78 -21.78
CA ASP A 410 16.64 -13.90 -20.45
C ASP A 410 17.36 -12.60 -20.01
N PRO A 411 17.07 -12.07 -18.80
CA PRO A 411 17.71 -10.86 -18.26
C PRO A 411 19.24 -10.90 -18.19
N THR A 412 19.82 -12.05 -17.87
CA THR A 412 21.28 -12.21 -17.74
C THR A 412 21.96 -12.18 -19.10
N GLU A 413 21.27 -12.61 -20.15
CA GLU A 413 21.75 -12.46 -21.52
C GLU A 413 21.50 -11.04 -22.06
N GLY A 414 20.31 -10.50 -21.82
CA GLY A 414 19.91 -9.18 -22.30
C GLY A 414 20.83 -8.06 -21.86
N CYS A 415 21.35 -8.14 -20.63
CA CYS A 415 22.27 -7.15 -20.09
C CYS A 415 23.59 -7.05 -20.89
N LEU A 416 24.01 -8.12 -21.57
CA LEU A 416 25.20 -8.14 -22.43
C LEU A 416 24.96 -7.40 -23.75
N LEU A 417 23.72 -7.41 -24.27
CA LEU A 417 23.32 -6.58 -25.41
C LEU A 417 23.37 -5.11 -25.05
N THR A 418 22.86 -4.77 -23.86
CA THR A 418 22.90 -3.40 -23.35
C THR A 418 24.33 -2.93 -23.09
N LEU A 419 25.22 -3.82 -22.60
CA LEU A 419 26.65 -3.55 -22.46
C LEU A 419 27.28 -3.19 -23.81
N ALA A 420 27.04 -3.99 -24.85
CA ALA A 420 27.56 -3.73 -26.18
C ALA A 420 27.03 -2.43 -26.79
N GLY A 421 25.77 -2.08 -26.52
CA GLY A 421 25.18 -0.80 -26.93
C GLY A 421 25.78 0.43 -26.25
N LYS A 422 26.46 0.27 -25.11
CA LYS A 422 27.15 1.35 -24.36
C LYS A 422 28.61 1.57 -24.80
N ALA A 423 29.10 0.81 -25.77
CA ALA A 423 30.45 0.99 -26.30
C ALA A 423 30.53 2.20 -27.24
N GLN A 424 31.68 2.89 -27.28
CA GLN A 424 31.91 4.02 -28.19
C GLN A 424 31.82 3.65 -29.68
N SER A 425 32.13 2.40 -30.00
CA SER A 425 32.15 1.87 -31.36
C SER A 425 31.09 0.79 -31.56
N GLU A 426 30.62 0.67 -32.80
CA GLU A 426 29.58 -0.28 -33.16
C GLU A 426 30.09 -1.73 -33.01
N VAL A 427 29.47 -2.48 -32.10
CA VAL A 427 29.77 -3.90 -31.90
C VAL A 427 29.01 -4.72 -32.93
N THR A 428 29.73 -5.42 -33.81
CA THR A 428 29.12 -6.24 -34.86
C THR A 428 28.60 -7.57 -34.31
N GLU A 429 27.31 -7.84 -34.50
CA GLU A 429 26.73 -9.18 -34.31
C GLU A 429 27.14 -10.10 -35.48
N LEU A 430 27.72 -11.26 -35.18
CA LEU A 430 28.11 -12.21 -36.22
C LEU A 430 26.98 -13.17 -36.55
N LYS A 431 26.92 -13.60 -37.81
CA LYS A 431 25.95 -14.60 -38.24
C LYS A 431 26.27 -15.97 -37.61
N THR A 432 25.40 -16.45 -36.74
CA THR A 432 25.47 -17.79 -36.17
C THR A 432 25.29 -18.86 -37.25
N ARG A 433 26.25 -19.79 -37.35
CA ARG A 433 26.20 -20.97 -38.24
C ARG A 433 25.63 -22.19 -37.53
N SER A 434 26.05 -22.40 -36.28
CA SER A 434 25.59 -23.49 -35.41
C SER A 434 25.57 -23.02 -33.96
N LYS A 435 24.76 -23.66 -33.11
CA LYS A 435 24.57 -23.25 -31.73
C LYS A 435 24.33 -24.46 -30.82
N LEU A 436 24.94 -24.41 -29.64
CA LEU A 436 24.56 -25.20 -28.47
C LEU A 436 23.81 -24.26 -27.52
N PRO A 437 22.49 -24.45 -27.32
CA PRO A 437 21.70 -23.62 -26.42
C PRO A 437 22.17 -23.78 -24.98
N PHE A 438 21.75 -22.87 -24.10
CA PHE A 438 22.00 -23.04 -22.67
C PHE A 438 21.21 -24.23 -22.10
N ASP A 439 21.87 -25.03 -21.24
CA ASP A 439 21.22 -26.05 -20.40
C ASP A 439 21.77 -25.97 -18.98
N SER A 440 20.90 -26.21 -17.99
CA SER A 440 21.24 -26.19 -16.56
C SER A 440 22.23 -27.28 -16.14
N GLU A 441 22.31 -28.40 -16.87
CA GLU A 441 23.23 -29.51 -16.58
C GLU A 441 24.70 -29.08 -16.81
N TYR A 442 24.97 -28.43 -17.94
CA TYR A 442 26.33 -27.99 -18.32
C TYR A 442 26.62 -26.50 -18.09
N LYS A 443 25.59 -25.65 -17.90
CA LYS A 443 25.68 -24.23 -17.48
C LYS A 443 26.46 -23.29 -18.39
N TYR A 444 26.46 -23.54 -19.70
CA TYR A 444 27.03 -22.64 -20.70
C TYR A 444 26.19 -22.63 -21.98
N MET A 445 26.44 -21.66 -22.86
CA MET A 445 25.90 -21.56 -24.22
C MET A 445 27.08 -21.33 -25.16
N ALA A 446 27.02 -21.92 -26.36
CA ALA A 446 28.07 -21.73 -27.37
C ALA A 446 27.49 -21.51 -28.77
N VAL A 447 28.15 -20.66 -29.55
CA VAL A 447 27.79 -20.36 -30.93
C VAL A 447 29.01 -20.43 -31.84
N LEU A 448 28.86 -21.11 -32.97
CA LEU A 448 29.82 -21.11 -34.06
C LEU A 448 29.50 -19.96 -35.01
N SER A 449 30.48 -19.12 -35.27
CA SER A 449 30.38 -17.98 -36.19
C SER A 449 31.66 -17.85 -37.03
N GLU A 450 31.67 -16.86 -37.93
CA GLU A 450 32.85 -16.50 -38.74
C GLU A 450 33.26 -15.06 -38.43
N TYR A 451 34.53 -14.86 -38.10
CA TYR A 451 35.13 -13.55 -37.86
C TYR A 451 36.38 -13.39 -38.72
N GLU A 452 36.44 -12.33 -39.54
CA GLU A 452 37.56 -12.06 -40.47
C GLU A 452 37.97 -13.26 -41.36
N GLY A 453 37.01 -14.10 -41.76
CA GLY A 453 37.25 -15.27 -42.60
C GLY A 453 37.70 -16.54 -41.85
N ARG A 454 37.74 -16.51 -40.52
CA ARG A 454 38.07 -17.66 -39.66
C ARG A 454 36.86 -18.13 -38.87
N SER A 455 36.74 -19.45 -38.68
CA SER A 455 35.72 -20.05 -37.83
C SER A 455 36.06 -19.83 -36.36
N VAL A 456 35.12 -19.24 -35.61
CA VAL A 456 35.28 -18.94 -34.17
C VAL A 456 34.08 -19.47 -33.39
N ILE A 457 34.35 -20.10 -32.25
CA ILE A 457 33.33 -20.51 -31.30
C ILE A 457 33.33 -19.51 -30.14
N TYR A 458 32.21 -18.85 -29.90
CA TYR A 458 32.01 -17.99 -28.73
C TYR A 458 31.20 -18.71 -27.68
N VAL A 459 31.61 -18.60 -26.41
CA VAL A 459 31.02 -19.31 -25.28
C VAL A 459 30.73 -18.34 -24.15
N LYS A 460 29.53 -18.42 -23.56
CA LYS A 460 29.19 -17.74 -22.30
C LYS A 460 28.66 -18.73 -21.28
N GLY A 461 28.87 -18.51 -19.99
CA GLY A 461 28.32 -19.39 -18.96
C GLY A 461 28.85 -19.14 -17.56
N ALA A 462 28.64 -20.13 -16.69
CA ALA A 462 29.15 -20.11 -15.31
C ALA A 462 30.69 -20.10 -15.30
N PRO A 463 31.35 -19.12 -14.65
CA PRO A 463 32.81 -18.98 -14.69
C PRO A 463 33.56 -20.26 -14.34
N ASP A 464 33.13 -20.95 -13.28
CA ASP A 464 33.65 -22.22 -12.79
C ASP A 464 33.64 -23.33 -13.85
N ARG A 465 32.66 -23.35 -14.76
CA ARG A 465 32.66 -24.28 -15.90
C ARG A 465 33.63 -23.87 -17.00
N LEU A 466 33.67 -22.58 -17.32
CA LEU A 466 34.61 -22.09 -18.34
C LEU A 466 36.06 -22.27 -17.90
N PHE A 467 36.36 -22.14 -16.62
CA PHE A 467 37.71 -22.34 -16.06
C PHE A 467 38.19 -23.78 -16.19
N GLU A 468 37.29 -24.77 -16.16
CA GLU A 468 37.62 -26.20 -16.39
C GLU A 468 38.02 -26.48 -17.85
N MET A 469 37.54 -25.65 -18.79
CA MET A 469 37.72 -25.81 -20.24
C MET A 469 38.76 -24.85 -20.84
N ALA A 470 39.22 -23.86 -20.07
CA ALA A 470 40.15 -22.81 -20.51
C ALA A 470 41.61 -23.18 -20.25
N ASP A 471 42.39 -23.27 -21.32
CA ASP A 471 43.85 -23.51 -21.25
C ASP A 471 44.64 -22.20 -21.38
N ARG A 472 43.99 -21.17 -21.94
CA ARG A 472 44.56 -19.86 -22.25
C ARG A 472 43.61 -18.75 -21.81
N GLN A 473 44.15 -17.54 -21.70
CA GLN A 473 43.40 -16.31 -21.51
C GLN A 473 43.83 -15.28 -22.55
N ALA A 474 42.89 -14.44 -22.97
CA ALA A 474 43.18 -13.32 -23.84
C ALA A 474 43.99 -12.27 -23.07
N ASP A 475 44.97 -11.68 -23.74
CA ASP A 475 45.78 -10.55 -23.29
C ASP A 475 46.00 -9.65 -24.51
N ASP A 476 46.15 -8.34 -24.30
CA ASP A 476 45.94 -7.29 -25.30
C ASP A 476 46.91 -7.40 -26.50
N GLU A 477 48.06 -8.03 -26.30
CA GLU A 477 49.06 -8.26 -27.34
C GLU A 477 49.12 -9.71 -27.86
N ALA A 478 48.85 -10.72 -27.02
CA ALA A 478 48.88 -12.15 -27.37
C ALA A 478 48.15 -13.02 -26.32
N GLU A 479 47.80 -14.26 -26.65
CA GLU A 479 47.23 -15.20 -25.67
C GLU A 479 48.26 -15.64 -24.61
N ALA A 480 47.85 -15.68 -23.34
CA ALA A 480 48.66 -16.13 -22.21
C ALA A 480 48.13 -17.44 -21.60
N PRO A 481 48.94 -18.21 -20.84
CA PRO A 481 48.45 -19.36 -20.08
C PRO A 481 47.35 -18.95 -19.09
N PHE A 482 46.34 -19.81 -18.91
CA PHE A 482 45.22 -19.53 -17.99
C PHE A 482 45.68 -19.46 -16.51
N ASP A 483 45.38 -18.34 -15.83
CA ASP A 483 45.66 -18.14 -14.40
C ASP A 483 44.40 -18.36 -13.55
N ALA A 484 44.21 -19.60 -13.08
CA ALA A 484 43.05 -19.97 -12.28
C ALA A 484 42.97 -19.21 -10.95
N ASP A 485 44.09 -18.87 -10.31
CA ASP A 485 44.09 -18.20 -9.01
C ASP A 485 43.65 -16.73 -9.15
N PHE A 486 44.11 -16.05 -10.20
CA PHE A 486 43.66 -14.69 -10.52
C PHE A 486 42.15 -14.65 -10.78
N TRP A 487 41.64 -15.51 -11.67
CA TRP A 487 40.23 -15.48 -12.06
C TRP A 487 39.28 -15.90 -10.92
N ASN A 488 39.68 -16.86 -10.09
CA ASN A 488 38.95 -17.19 -8.86
C ASN A 488 38.94 -16.02 -7.88
N GLY A 489 40.05 -15.29 -7.75
CA GLY A 489 40.15 -14.07 -6.96
C GLY A 489 39.19 -12.98 -7.44
N GLN A 490 39.13 -12.74 -8.76
CA GLN A 490 38.22 -11.76 -9.37
C GLN A 490 36.76 -12.16 -9.18
N MET A 491 36.40 -13.42 -9.44
CA MET A 491 35.05 -13.92 -9.21
C MET A 491 34.60 -13.67 -7.75
N GLN A 492 35.46 -13.94 -6.76
CA GLN A 492 35.15 -13.67 -5.36
C GLN A 492 35.08 -12.17 -5.03
N ALA A 493 35.94 -11.35 -5.61
CA ALA A 493 35.94 -9.90 -5.39
C ALA A 493 34.65 -9.25 -5.90
N HIS A 494 34.18 -9.65 -7.09
CA HIS A 494 32.93 -9.17 -7.68
C HIS A 494 31.69 -9.72 -6.95
N ALA A 495 31.73 -10.97 -6.49
CA ALA A 495 30.67 -11.52 -5.63
C ALA A 495 30.49 -10.69 -4.33
N ARG A 496 31.59 -10.24 -3.70
CA ARG A 496 31.55 -9.36 -2.52
C ARG A 496 30.99 -7.97 -2.81
N LYS A 497 31.07 -7.48 -4.06
CA LYS A 497 30.39 -6.26 -4.54
C LYS A 497 28.89 -6.50 -4.80
N GLY A 498 28.38 -7.72 -4.56
CA GLY A 498 27.00 -8.11 -4.81
C GLY A 498 26.70 -8.44 -6.28
N GLN A 499 27.73 -8.60 -7.11
CA GLN A 499 27.57 -8.91 -8.52
C GLN A 499 27.51 -10.42 -8.74
N ARG A 500 26.61 -10.87 -9.62
CA ARG A 500 26.71 -12.19 -10.26
C ARG A 500 27.71 -12.08 -11.41
N VAL A 501 28.42 -13.16 -11.73
CA VAL A 501 29.50 -13.11 -12.71
C VAL A 501 29.21 -14.09 -13.84
N ILE A 502 29.32 -13.62 -15.09
CA ILE A 502 29.24 -14.44 -16.30
C ILE A 502 30.63 -14.52 -16.92
N GLY A 503 31.09 -15.73 -17.21
CA GLY A 503 32.32 -15.93 -17.99
C GLY A 503 32.04 -15.86 -19.49
N LEU A 504 32.93 -15.19 -20.22
CA LEU A 504 32.95 -15.17 -21.68
C LEU A 504 34.28 -15.71 -22.18
N ALA A 505 34.24 -16.62 -23.14
CA ALA A 505 35.42 -17.22 -23.76
C ALA A 505 35.22 -17.39 -25.26
N MET A 506 36.33 -17.65 -25.96
CA MET A 506 36.31 -18.00 -27.36
C MET A 506 37.27 -19.14 -27.70
N LYS A 507 37.08 -19.76 -28.86
CA LYS A 507 38.03 -20.68 -29.48
C LYS A 507 38.09 -20.42 -30.96
N GLU A 508 39.23 -19.92 -31.42
CA GLU A 508 39.54 -19.85 -32.85
C GLU A 508 39.87 -21.26 -33.35
N LEU A 509 39.21 -21.68 -34.44
CA LEU A 509 39.50 -22.95 -35.10
C LEU A 509 40.63 -22.77 -36.12
N PRO A 510 41.41 -23.82 -36.42
CA PRO A 510 42.46 -23.77 -37.44
C PRO A 510 41.90 -23.31 -38.80
N GLU A 511 42.71 -22.60 -39.61
CA GLU A 511 42.27 -22.04 -40.91
C GLU A 511 41.69 -23.09 -41.88
N ASP A 512 42.14 -24.35 -41.78
CA ASP A 512 41.65 -25.47 -42.59
C ASP A 512 40.37 -26.12 -42.03
N SER A 513 39.87 -25.66 -40.88
CA SER A 513 38.71 -26.21 -40.16
C SER A 513 37.51 -25.28 -40.28
N SER A 514 36.48 -25.74 -41.00
CA SER A 514 35.18 -25.05 -41.12
C SER A 514 34.05 -26.07 -40.88
N PRO A 515 33.85 -26.53 -39.63
CA PRO A 515 32.74 -27.41 -39.32
C PRO A 515 31.40 -26.70 -39.55
N ASP A 516 30.39 -27.44 -39.99
CA ASP A 516 29.02 -26.90 -40.16
C ASP A 516 28.24 -26.91 -38.84
N GLN A 517 28.66 -27.74 -37.88
CA GLN A 517 28.03 -27.90 -36.56
C GLN A 517 29.08 -27.97 -35.46
N ILE A 518 28.68 -27.64 -34.24
CA ILE A 518 29.49 -27.78 -33.02
C ILE A 518 28.80 -28.69 -32.03
N ASP A 519 29.58 -29.46 -31.27
CA ASP A 519 29.11 -30.29 -30.15
C ASP A 519 29.91 -30.03 -28.86
N HIS A 520 29.59 -30.78 -27.80
CA HIS A 520 30.26 -30.63 -26.51
C HIS A 520 31.74 -31.08 -26.52
N GLU A 521 32.14 -31.97 -27.42
CA GLU A 521 33.53 -32.43 -27.54
C GLU A 521 34.43 -31.31 -28.08
N ASP A 522 33.88 -30.46 -28.97
CA ASP A 522 34.58 -29.29 -29.51
C ASP A 522 34.94 -28.25 -28.44
N LEU A 523 34.32 -28.31 -27.26
CA LEU A 523 34.48 -27.33 -26.17
C LEU A 523 35.30 -27.84 -24.98
N LYS A 524 35.65 -29.13 -24.94
CA LYS A 524 36.32 -29.74 -23.77
C LYS A 524 37.66 -29.10 -23.41
N GLU A 525 38.43 -28.69 -24.41
CA GLU A 525 39.77 -28.14 -24.26
C GLU A 525 40.01 -27.03 -25.30
N GLY A 526 40.97 -26.14 -25.03
CA GLY A 526 41.45 -25.11 -25.96
C GLY A 526 40.67 -23.80 -25.96
N LEU A 527 39.76 -23.57 -24.99
CA LEU A 527 39.13 -22.26 -24.83
C LEU A 527 40.16 -21.21 -24.37
N VAL A 528 39.95 -19.99 -24.85
CA VAL A 528 40.64 -18.76 -24.46
C VAL A 528 39.64 -17.92 -23.67
N LEU A 529 39.86 -17.76 -22.37
CA LEU A 529 39.00 -16.92 -21.54
C LEU A 529 39.19 -15.45 -21.94
N LEU A 530 38.10 -14.78 -22.32
CA LEU A 530 38.10 -13.36 -22.68
C LEU A 530 37.96 -12.49 -21.44
N GLY A 531 37.07 -12.87 -20.53
CA GLY A 531 36.86 -12.13 -19.30
C GLY A 531 35.59 -12.50 -18.56
N LEU A 532 35.30 -11.71 -17.53
CA LEU A 532 34.14 -11.84 -16.66
C LEU A 532 33.28 -10.58 -16.76
N ALA A 533 31.96 -10.74 -16.91
CA ALA A 533 31.00 -9.65 -16.79
C ALA A 533 30.31 -9.73 -15.41
N GLY A 534 30.50 -8.69 -14.60
CA GLY A 534 29.84 -8.50 -13.31
C GLY A 534 28.49 -7.84 -13.50
N ILE A 535 27.43 -8.59 -13.24
CA ILE A 535 26.05 -8.19 -13.45
C ILE A 535 25.32 -8.04 -12.11
N VAL A 536 24.48 -7.03 -12.00
CA VAL A 536 23.69 -6.76 -10.79
C VAL A 536 22.27 -6.39 -11.19
N ASP A 537 21.33 -6.64 -10.29
CA ASP A 537 20.00 -6.04 -10.35
C ASP A 537 20.05 -4.71 -9.58
N PRO A 538 20.15 -3.55 -10.25
CA PRO A 538 20.46 -2.29 -9.60
C PRO A 538 19.29 -1.79 -8.73
N PRO A 539 19.58 -1.12 -7.61
CA PRO A 539 18.56 -0.41 -6.85
C PRO A 539 17.93 0.70 -7.69
N ARG A 540 16.70 1.06 -7.32
CA ARG A 540 16.02 2.24 -7.89
C ARG A 540 16.52 3.51 -7.20
N ASP A 541 16.86 4.54 -7.97
CA ASP A 541 17.40 5.79 -7.43
C ASP A 541 16.43 6.45 -6.44
N GLU A 542 15.14 6.48 -6.78
CA GLU A 542 14.10 7.04 -5.94
C GLU A 542 13.87 6.26 -4.63
N VAL A 543 14.32 5.01 -4.55
CA VAL A 543 14.15 4.16 -3.36
C VAL A 543 15.14 4.52 -2.28
N VAL A 544 16.36 4.94 -2.63
CA VAL A 544 17.35 5.43 -1.66
C VAL A 544 16.81 6.63 -0.89
N ASP A 545 16.23 7.60 -1.61
CA ASP A 545 15.62 8.78 -0.99
C ASP A 545 14.36 8.42 -0.18
N ALA A 546 13.56 7.47 -0.67
CA ALA A 546 12.39 6.98 0.05
C ALA A 546 12.75 6.30 1.39
N ILE A 547 13.80 5.47 1.41
CA ILE A 547 14.30 4.83 2.64
C ILE A 547 14.82 5.89 3.61
N ARG A 548 15.55 6.90 3.11
CA ARG A 548 16.01 8.03 3.93
C ARG A 548 14.84 8.82 4.52
N GLU A 549 13.75 9.04 3.77
CA GLU A 549 12.54 9.69 4.28
C GLU A 549 11.85 8.83 5.36
N CYS A 550 11.79 7.51 5.18
CA CYS A 550 11.30 6.55 6.20
C CYS A 550 12.11 6.64 7.50
N GLN A 551 13.44 6.59 7.40
CA GLN A 551 14.34 6.67 8.56
C GLN A 551 14.20 8.00 9.31
N ASN A 552 14.13 9.12 8.58
CA ASN A 552 13.85 10.44 9.17
C ASN A 552 12.48 10.51 9.87
N ALA A 553 11.52 9.72 9.42
CA ALA A 553 10.20 9.57 10.00
C ALA A 553 10.14 8.52 11.13
N GLY A 554 11.28 7.94 11.51
CA GLY A 554 11.43 6.90 12.54
C GLY A 554 10.88 5.53 12.14
N ILE A 555 10.79 5.25 10.84
CA ILE A 555 10.33 3.97 10.29
C ILE A 555 11.54 3.14 9.91
N GLU A 556 11.63 1.93 10.45
CA GLU A 556 12.67 0.96 10.06
C GLU A 556 12.29 0.28 8.76
N VAL A 557 13.24 0.14 7.84
CA VAL A 557 13.09 -0.66 6.62
C VAL A 557 13.90 -1.93 6.80
N LYS A 558 13.26 -3.08 6.59
CA LYS A 558 13.88 -4.41 6.68
C LYS A 558 13.77 -5.10 5.32
N MET A 559 14.90 -5.50 4.76
CA MET A 559 15.00 -6.24 3.50
C MET A 559 14.88 -7.74 3.78
N ILE A 560 13.96 -8.41 3.10
CA ILE A 560 13.78 -9.86 3.17
C ILE A 560 13.94 -10.42 1.76
N THR A 561 14.87 -11.34 1.55
CA THR A 561 15.19 -11.83 0.19
C THR A 561 15.60 -13.29 0.17
N GLY A 562 15.35 -13.95 -0.97
CA GLY A 562 15.88 -15.28 -1.27
C GLY A 562 17.36 -15.29 -1.69
N ASP A 563 17.94 -14.12 -1.97
CA ASP A 563 19.33 -14.00 -2.41
C ASP A 563 20.34 -14.44 -1.33
N HIS A 564 21.57 -14.68 -1.77
CA HIS A 564 22.70 -14.94 -0.89
C HIS A 564 22.99 -13.76 0.03
N LYS A 565 23.49 -14.09 1.22
CA LYS A 565 23.80 -13.14 2.29
C LYS A 565 24.69 -11.99 1.85
N GLU A 566 25.76 -12.26 1.11
CA GLU A 566 26.71 -11.25 0.65
C GLU A 566 26.07 -10.24 -0.30
N THR A 567 25.31 -10.71 -1.29
CA THR A 567 24.55 -9.87 -2.23
C THR A 567 23.51 -9.01 -1.50
N ALA A 568 22.76 -9.61 -0.57
CA ALA A 568 21.76 -8.89 0.20
C ALA A 568 22.38 -7.77 1.05
N MET A 569 23.55 -8.01 1.66
CA MET A 569 24.28 -6.99 2.42
C MET A 569 24.79 -5.85 1.52
N ALA A 570 25.36 -6.17 0.35
CA ALA A 570 25.87 -5.16 -0.58
C ALA A 570 24.74 -4.23 -1.09
N ILE A 571 23.60 -4.80 -1.50
CA ILE A 571 22.42 -4.02 -1.91
C ILE A 571 21.84 -3.24 -0.73
N GLY A 572 21.80 -3.85 0.47
CA GLY A 572 21.38 -3.18 1.69
C GLY A 572 22.22 -1.94 2.00
N GLU A 573 23.54 -2.02 1.88
CA GLU A 573 24.45 -0.90 2.07
C GLU A 573 24.20 0.23 1.06
N GLN A 574 24.04 -0.10 -0.23
CA GLN A 574 23.72 0.89 -1.28
C GLN A 574 22.39 1.63 -1.01
N LEU A 575 21.38 0.91 -0.52
CA LEU A 575 20.07 1.46 -0.18
C LEU A 575 20.02 2.17 1.17
N GLY A 576 21.07 2.05 2.00
CA GLY A 576 21.10 2.53 3.37
C GLY A 576 20.25 1.71 4.34
N ILE A 577 20.04 0.42 4.06
CA ILE A 577 19.33 -0.54 4.92
C ILE A 577 20.34 -1.32 5.76
N GLY A 578 20.15 -1.30 7.09
CA GLY A 578 21.04 -1.99 8.02
C GLY A 578 22.36 -1.25 8.25
N ASP A 579 23.36 -1.97 8.77
CA ASP A 579 24.67 -1.42 9.13
C ASP A 579 25.82 -1.92 8.23
N GLY A 580 25.47 -2.62 7.15
CA GLY A 580 26.41 -3.23 6.20
C GLY A 580 27.22 -4.41 6.76
N LYS A 581 26.96 -4.85 7.99
CA LYS A 581 27.80 -5.86 8.69
C LYS A 581 27.02 -7.05 9.20
N HIS A 582 25.76 -6.86 9.56
CA HIS A 582 24.97 -7.88 10.23
C HIS A 582 23.74 -8.27 9.38
N SER A 583 23.63 -9.57 9.12
CA SER A 583 22.49 -10.21 8.45
C SER A 583 22.33 -11.65 8.92
N ILE A 584 21.15 -12.20 8.76
CA ILE A 584 20.79 -13.56 9.21
C ILE A 584 20.15 -14.35 8.06
N GLU A 585 20.49 -15.63 7.92
CA GLU A 585 19.89 -16.50 6.90
C GLU A 585 18.60 -17.18 7.41
N GLY A 586 17.70 -17.55 6.49
CA GLY A 586 16.44 -18.26 6.82
C GLY A 586 16.63 -19.52 7.66
N ARG A 587 17.67 -20.32 7.36
CA ARG A 587 18.01 -21.53 8.14
C ARG A 587 18.40 -21.22 9.58
N GLU A 588 19.02 -20.06 9.82
CA GLU A 588 19.35 -19.63 11.17
C GLU A 588 18.06 -19.24 11.91
N LEU A 589 17.13 -18.55 11.25
CA LEU A 589 15.82 -18.19 11.80
C LEU A 589 14.99 -19.40 12.21
N ASP A 590 14.97 -20.45 11.39
CA ASP A 590 14.21 -21.68 11.65
C ASP A 590 14.61 -22.39 12.94
N ASN A 591 15.86 -22.18 13.39
CA ASN A 591 16.42 -22.81 14.58
C ASN A 591 16.29 -21.94 15.84
N LEU A 592 15.78 -20.70 15.73
CA LEU A 592 15.59 -19.81 16.86
C LEU A 592 14.32 -20.15 17.64
N SER A 593 14.37 -20.01 18.97
CA SER A 593 13.16 -19.96 19.79
C SER A 593 12.35 -18.69 19.51
N ALA A 594 11.08 -18.66 19.93
CA ALA A 594 10.20 -17.52 19.69
C ALA A 594 10.75 -16.19 20.28
N GLU A 595 11.43 -16.23 21.44
CA GLU A 595 12.02 -15.03 22.04
C GLU A 595 13.32 -14.60 21.31
N GLU A 596 14.16 -15.56 20.91
CA GLU A 596 15.36 -15.26 20.12
C GLU A 596 15.00 -14.72 18.73
N LEU A 597 13.94 -15.25 18.11
CA LEU A 597 13.40 -14.74 16.85
C LEU A 597 12.92 -13.30 17.00
N LYS A 598 12.29 -12.96 18.13
CA LYS A 598 11.85 -11.60 18.44
C LYS A 598 13.03 -10.63 18.56
N GLU A 599 14.09 -11.03 19.28
CA GLU A 599 15.31 -10.25 19.38
C GLU A 599 16.02 -10.09 18.02
N ALA A 600 16.10 -11.18 17.25
CA ALA A 600 16.69 -11.17 15.91
C ALA A 600 15.91 -10.25 14.96
N ALA A 601 14.58 -10.31 14.96
CA ALA A 601 13.73 -9.49 14.13
C ALA A 601 13.91 -7.98 14.42
N GLN A 602 14.14 -7.61 15.67
CA GLN A 602 14.44 -6.22 16.04
C GLN A 602 15.87 -5.82 15.66
N LYS A 603 16.85 -6.69 15.91
CA LYS A 603 18.27 -6.39 15.74
C LYS A 603 18.70 -6.31 14.27
N TYR A 604 18.26 -7.24 13.43
CA TYR A 604 18.70 -7.33 12.04
C TYR A 604 17.76 -6.56 11.09
N ALA A 605 18.35 -6.01 10.03
CA ALA A 605 17.61 -5.33 8.96
C ALA A 605 17.63 -6.10 7.63
N ILE A 606 18.52 -7.09 7.49
CA ILE A 606 18.70 -7.87 6.26
C ILE A 606 18.54 -9.35 6.59
N PHE A 607 17.55 -9.97 5.95
CA PHE A 607 17.22 -11.39 6.08
C PHE A 607 17.40 -12.05 4.71
N ALA A 608 18.34 -12.98 4.59
CA ALA A 608 18.75 -13.59 3.33
C ALA A 608 18.32 -15.06 3.26
N ARG A 609 18.23 -15.63 2.05
CA ARG A 609 17.77 -17.02 1.80
C ARG A 609 16.52 -17.39 2.59
N THR A 610 15.54 -16.49 2.67
CA THR A 610 14.32 -16.70 3.47
C THR A 610 13.27 -17.51 2.73
N SER A 611 12.60 -18.40 3.44
CA SER A 611 11.40 -19.11 2.96
C SER A 611 10.13 -18.27 3.15
N PRO A 612 9.00 -18.63 2.49
CA PRO A 612 7.69 -18.02 2.74
C PRO A 612 7.29 -18.05 4.23
N GLN A 613 7.59 -19.15 4.92
CA GLN A 613 7.36 -19.31 6.35
C GLN A 613 8.20 -18.33 7.18
N ASN A 614 9.45 -18.08 6.80
CA ASN A 614 10.29 -17.10 7.48
C ASN A 614 9.72 -15.68 7.34
N LYS A 615 9.19 -15.32 6.16
CA LYS A 615 8.52 -14.02 5.97
C LYS A 615 7.37 -13.84 6.96
N LEU A 616 6.52 -14.86 7.12
CA LEU A 616 5.42 -14.85 8.08
C LEU A 616 5.92 -14.76 9.53
N GLN A 617 6.87 -15.61 9.92
CA GLN A 617 7.47 -15.63 11.26
C GLN A 617 8.07 -14.27 11.65
N LEU A 618 8.75 -13.59 10.73
CA LEU A 618 9.34 -12.28 10.96
C LEU A 618 8.25 -11.22 11.22
N VAL A 619 7.17 -11.21 10.43
CA VAL A 619 6.04 -10.29 10.64
C VAL A 619 5.41 -10.52 12.01
N GLU A 620 5.18 -11.77 12.40
CA GLU A 620 4.61 -12.12 13.71
C GLU A 620 5.52 -11.71 14.87
N ALA A 621 6.83 -11.93 14.75
CA ALA A 621 7.82 -11.55 15.75
C ALA A 621 7.85 -10.02 15.96
N LEU A 622 7.80 -9.25 14.87
CA LEU A 622 7.75 -7.79 14.94
C LEU A 622 6.44 -7.29 15.55
N GLN A 623 5.29 -7.87 15.17
CA GLN A 623 3.99 -7.54 15.75
C GLN A 623 3.93 -7.86 17.25
N SER A 624 4.48 -9.01 17.68
CA SER A 624 4.57 -9.38 19.10
C SER A 624 5.44 -8.43 19.93
N SER A 625 6.28 -7.63 19.25
CA SER A 625 7.09 -6.56 19.85
C SER A 625 6.36 -5.22 19.94
N GLY A 626 5.11 -5.14 19.46
CA GLY A 626 4.31 -3.91 19.43
C GLY A 626 4.57 -3.01 18.21
N ASN A 627 5.29 -3.50 17.19
CA ASN A 627 5.47 -2.79 15.93
C ASN A 627 4.24 -2.92 15.04
N ILE A 628 3.94 -1.87 14.27
CA ILE A 628 2.98 -1.91 13.17
C ILE A 628 3.77 -2.18 11.90
N CYS A 629 3.51 -3.35 11.31
CA CYS A 629 4.30 -3.88 10.21
C CYS A 629 3.57 -3.71 8.90
N ALA A 630 4.22 -3.05 7.94
CA ALA A 630 3.86 -3.16 6.54
C ALA A 630 4.74 -4.23 5.87
N MET A 631 4.16 -5.11 5.08
CA MET A 631 4.89 -6.12 4.30
C MET A 631 4.67 -5.83 2.82
N THR A 632 5.72 -5.79 2.01
CA THR A 632 5.60 -5.76 0.55
C THR A 632 5.86 -7.15 -0.05
N GLY A 633 5.19 -7.46 -1.15
CA GLY A 633 5.39 -8.70 -1.87
C GLY A 633 4.65 -8.73 -3.19
N ASP A 634 5.06 -9.59 -4.09
CA ASP A 634 4.51 -9.77 -5.43
C ASP A 634 4.13 -11.24 -5.71
N GLY A 635 4.77 -12.19 -5.03
CA GLY A 635 4.53 -13.61 -5.21
C GLY A 635 3.36 -14.18 -4.39
N VAL A 636 2.86 -15.35 -4.81
CA VAL A 636 1.91 -16.14 -4.01
C VAL A 636 2.54 -16.57 -2.67
N ASN A 637 3.85 -16.76 -2.69
CA ASN A 637 4.68 -17.05 -1.52
C ASN A 637 4.62 -15.96 -0.45
N ASP A 638 4.33 -14.72 -0.81
CA ASP A 638 4.23 -13.61 0.14
C ASP A 638 2.85 -13.46 0.74
N ALA A 639 1.84 -14.09 0.14
CA ALA A 639 0.45 -13.89 0.51
C ALA A 639 0.15 -14.20 1.99
N PRO A 640 0.72 -15.24 2.64
CA PRO A 640 0.55 -15.43 4.07
C PRO A 640 1.11 -14.27 4.91
N ALA A 641 2.31 -13.77 4.56
CA ALA A 641 2.95 -12.66 5.26
C ALA A 641 2.23 -11.32 5.00
N LEU A 642 1.79 -11.08 3.76
CA LEU A 642 0.97 -9.93 3.37
C LEU A 642 -0.33 -9.90 4.16
N LYS A 643 -1.06 -11.02 4.22
CA LYS A 643 -2.34 -11.11 4.94
C LYS A 643 -2.17 -10.98 6.45
N ARG A 644 -1.01 -11.38 6.99
CA ARG A 644 -0.70 -11.27 8.41
C ARG A 644 -0.26 -9.87 8.85
N ALA A 645 0.41 -9.13 7.96
CA ALA A 645 0.88 -7.79 8.24
C ALA A 645 -0.29 -6.86 8.64
N ASP A 646 0.01 -5.78 9.38
CA ASP A 646 -0.99 -4.77 9.68
C ASP A 646 -1.41 -4.02 8.40
N VAL A 647 -0.49 -3.93 7.44
CA VAL A 647 -0.74 -3.50 6.06
C VAL A 647 0.09 -4.33 5.08
N GLY A 648 -0.54 -5.28 4.40
CA GLY A 648 0.01 -5.93 3.22
C GLY A 648 0.01 -4.98 2.03
N VAL A 649 1.11 -4.95 1.29
CA VAL A 649 1.33 -4.10 0.12
C VAL A 649 1.73 -4.96 -1.08
N ALA A 650 0.84 -5.09 -2.06
CA ALA A 650 1.13 -5.84 -3.28
C ALA A 650 1.61 -4.95 -4.43
N MET A 651 2.38 -5.53 -5.33
CA MET A 651 2.77 -4.91 -6.59
C MET A 651 1.60 -4.97 -7.59
N GLY A 652 1.33 -3.88 -8.29
CA GLY A 652 0.20 -3.73 -9.20
C GLY A 652 0.46 -4.35 -10.58
N ILE A 653 1.68 -4.20 -11.09
CA ILE A 653 2.09 -4.68 -12.41
C ILE A 653 2.60 -6.12 -12.28
N LYS A 654 3.66 -6.33 -11.49
CA LYS A 654 4.30 -7.65 -11.30
C LYS A 654 3.56 -8.57 -10.32
N GLY A 655 2.83 -7.99 -9.37
CA GLY A 655 2.20 -8.77 -8.30
C GLY A 655 1.09 -9.71 -8.77
N THR A 656 1.14 -10.95 -8.29
CA THR A 656 0.12 -12.00 -8.51
C THR A 656 -1.24 -11.57 -7.99
N GLU A 657 -2.33 -12.07 -8.59
CA GLU A 657 -3.68 -11.76 -8.08
C GLU A 657 -3.88 -12.22 -6.63
N VAL A 658 -3.19 -13.28 -6.21
CA VAL A 658 -3.20 -13.74 -4.80
C VAL A 658 -2.48 -12.74 -3.89
N SER A 659 -1.32 -12.21 -4.29
CA SER A 659 -0.63 -11.17 -3.51
C SER A 659 -1.52 -9.92 -3.38
N LYS A 660 -2.15 -9.49 -4.48
CA LYS A 660 -3.08 -8.35 -4.49
C LYS A 660 -4.27 -8.60 -3.57
N ASP A 661 -4.87 -9.79 -3.61
CA ASP A 661 -6.01 -10.17 -2.76
C ASP A 661 -5.67 -10.34 -1.29
N ALA A 662 -4.44 -10.77 -1.00
CA ALA A 662 -3.92 -10.87 0.36
C ALA A 662 -3.53 -9.51 0.96
N SER A 663 -3.40 -8.46 0.15
CA SER A 663 -2.95 -7.13 0.55
C SER A 663 -4.08 -6.14 0.83
N GLU A 664 -3.83 -5.19 1.73
CA GLU A 664 -4.70 -4.04 1.97
C GLU A 664 -4.45 -2.87 1.01
N MET A 665 -3.27 -2.85 0.37
CA MET A 665 -2.86 -1.82 -0.58
C MET A 665 -2.14 -2.42 -1.79
N VAL A 666 -2.42 -1.90 -2.98
CA VAL A 666 -1.75 -2.27 -4.24
C VAL A 666 -1.03 -1.05 -4.82
N LEU A 667 0.24 -1.19 -5.20
CA LEU A 667 1.03 -0.15 -5.84
C LEU A 667 0.88 -0.23 -7.36
N ALA A 668 0.09 0.64 -7.97
CA ALA A 668 -0.17 0.60 -9.41
C ALA A 668 1.06 0.90 -10.28
N ASP A 669 2.17 1.37 -9.69
CA ASP A 669 3.45 1.64 -10.35
C ASP A 669 4.62 0.77 -9.88
N ASP A 670 4.39 -0.22 -9.02
CA ASP A 670 5.44 -1.09 -8.51
C ASP A 670 6.61 -0.32 -7.84
N ASN A 671 6.32 0.86 -7.26
CA ASN A 671 7.35 1.75 -6.75
C ASN A 671 7.29 1.91 -5.22
N PHE A 672 8.38 1.53 -4.53
CA PHE A 672 8.48 1.67 -3.08
C PHE A 672 8.28 3.12 -2.58
N SER A 673 8.66 4.14 -3.36
CA SER A 673 8.42 5.56 -3.01
C SER A 673 6.93 5.88 -2.82
N THR A 674 6.04 5.11 -3.44
CA THR A 674 4.59 5.23 -3.31
C THR A 674 4.12 4.84 -1.91
N ILE A 675 4.80 3.90 -1.23
CA ILE A 675 4.55 3.55 0.18
C ILE A 675 4.80 4.75 1.08
N VAL A 676 5.91 5.48 0.88
CA VAL A 676 6.24 6.68 1.66
C VAL A 676 5.17 7.76 1.49
N LYS A 677 4.69 7.96 0.25
CA LYS A 677 3.59 8.88 -0.04
C LYS A 677 2.30 8.44 0.65
N ALA A 678 2.03 7.14 0.74
CA ALA A 678 0.87 6.58 1.43
C ALA A 678 0.99 6.76 2.96
N VAL A 679 2.14 6.47 3.57
CA VAL A 679 2.40 6.74 5.00
C VAL A 679 2.15 8.21 5.34
N LYS A 680 2.65 9.12 4.50
CA LYS A 680 2.42 10.56 4.65
C LYS A 680 0.94 10.93 4.63
N GLU A 681 0.17 10.32 3.74
CA GLU A 681 -1.28 10.53 3.65
C GLU A 681 -2.03 9.92 4.84
N GLY A 682 -1.60 8.75 5.33
CA GLY A 682 -2.12 8.15 6.57
C GLY A 682 -1.89 9.03 7.80
N ARG A 683 -0.70 9.63 7.91
CA ARG A 683 -0.40 10.62 8.97
C ARG A 683 -1.31 11.86 8.86
N ARG A 684 -1.58 12.35 7.64
CA ARG A 684 -2.52 13.46 7.41
C ARG A 684 -3.94 13.11 7.88
N VAL A 685 -4.43 11.93 7.50
CA VAL A 685 -5.76 11.43 7.88
C VAL A 685 -5.90 11.36 9.40
N TYR A 686 -4.90 10.81 10.10
CA TYR A 686 -4.89 10.74 11.56
C TYR A 686 -4.84 12.12 12.21
N ASP A 687 -4.01 13.05 11.71
CA ASP A 687 -3.98 14.42 12.22
C ASP A 687 -5.33 15.14 12.03
N ASN A 688 -6.00 14.96 10.90
CA ASN A 688 -7.31 15.54 10.64
C ASN A 688 -8.41 14.94 11.51
N LEU A 689 -8.31 13.65 11.84
CA LEU A 689 -9.17 13.01 12.84
C LEU A 689 -9.03 13.69 14.20
N LYS A 690 -7.79 13.87 14.70
CA LYS A 690 -7.54 14.53 16.00
C LYS A 690 -8.08 15.97 16.01
N LYS A 691 -7.88 16.73 14.92
CA LYS A 691 -8.42 18.09 14.78
C LYS A 691 -9.95 18.11 14.85
N THR A 692 -10.59 17.13 14.21
CA THR A 692 -12.06 16.97 14.24
C THR A 692 -12.55 16.67 15.66
N ILE A 693 -11.85 15.80 16.40
CA ILE A 693 -12.16 15.49 17.80
C ILE A 693 -12.00 16.75 18.68
N LEU A 694 -10.92 17.50 18.51
CA LEU A 694 -10.66 18.77 19.21
C LEU A 694 -11.62 19.90 18.82
N PHE A 695 -12.43 19.72 17.79
CA PHE A 695 -13.47 20.64 17.37
C PHE A 695 -14.85 20.23 17.91
N ILE A 696 -15.25 18.97 17.74
CA ILE A 696 -16.59 18.47 18.10
C ILE A 696 -16.74 18.32 19.62
N LEU A 697 -15.77 17.68 20.30
CA LEU A 697 -15.97 17.37 21.73
C LEU A 697 -16.06 18.59 22.65
N PRO A 698 -15.24 19.65 22.50
CA PRO A 698 -15.41 20.82 23.35
C PRO A 698 -16.70 21.58 23.05
N THR A 699 -17.23 21.46 21.85
CA THR A 699 -18.50 22.04 21.44
C THR A 699 -19.66 21.37 22.20
N ASN A 700 -19.73 20.04 22.12
CA ASN A 700 -20.70 19.24 22.86
C ASN A 700 -20.53 19.40 24.37
N GLY A 701 -19.28 19.48 24.83
CA GLY A 701 -18.95 19.76 26.22
C GLY A 701 -19.40 21.14 26.67
N ALA A 702 -19.37 22.17 25.82
CA ALA A 702 -19.87 23.50 26.12
C ALA A 702 -21.39 23.54 26.27
N GLU A 703 -22.12 22.85 25.39
CA GLU A 703 -23.57 22.70 25.49
C GLU A 703 -23.98 21.91 26.74
N SER A 704 -23.27 20.82 27.00
CA SER A 704 -23.45 20.02 28.21
C SER A 704 -23.18 20.83 29.47
N PHE A 705 -22.09 21.62 29.46
CA PHE A 705 -21.75 22.52 30.54
C PHE A 705 -22.81 23.60 30.76
N LEU A 706 -23.36 24.16 29.67
CA LEU A 706 -24.42 25.17 29.72
C LEU A 706 -25.66 24.62 30.46
N ILE A 707 -26.12 23.43 30.09
CA ILE A 707 -27.29 22.79 30.72
C ILE A 707 -26.98 22.40 32.17
N MET A 708 -25.82 21.78 32.39
CA MET A 708 -25.37 21.37 33.73
C MET A 708 -25.31 22.58 34.68
N ALA A 709 -24.68 23.68 34.26
CA ALA A 709 -24.57 24.88 35.05
C ALA A 709 -25.95 25.54 35.30
N SER A 710 -26.88 25.49 34.34
CA SER A 710 -28.25 25.97 34.56
C SER A 710 -28.99 25.17 35.64
N ILE A 711 -28.90 23.83 35.60
CA ILE A 711 -29.48 22.95 36.64
C ILE A 711 -28.85 23.27 38.00
N LEU A 712 -27.52 23.41 38.07
CA LEU A 712 -26.78 23.70 39.29
C LEU A 712 -27.12 25.07 39.87
N LEU A 713 -27.34 26.08 39.04
CA LEU A 713 -27.60 27.46 39.46
C LEU A 713 -29.08 27.75 39.73
N GLY A 714 -30.02 26.93 39.24
CA GLY A 714 -31.44 27.24 39.37
C GLY A 714 -31.99 28.09 38.24
N THR A 715 -31.32 28.14 37.08
CA THR A 715 -31.73 29.01 35.97
C THR A 715 -32.47 28.23 34.90
N MET A 716 -33.29 28.92 34.11
CA MET A 716 -33.94 28.31 32.96
C MET A 716 -32.92 27.79 31.95
N ILE A 717 -33.25 26.69 31.29
CA ILE A 717 -32.39 26.07 30.29
C ILE A 717 -32.29 27.01 29.07
N PRO A 718 -31.09 27.44 28.67
CA PRO A 718 -30.94 28.44 27.61
C PRO A 718 -31.25 27.91 26.20
N LEU A 719 -31.20 26.60 26.01
CA LEU A 719 -31.40 25.93 24.72
C LEU A 719 -32.32 24.73 24.85
N THR A 720 -33.20 24.55 23.86
CA THR A 720 -34.07 23.37 23.78
C THR A 720 -33.34 22.17 23.17
N PRO A 721 -33.80 20.92 23.40
CA PRO A 721 -33.24 19.74 22.75
C PRO A 721 -33.19 19.85 21.21
N ILE A 722 -34.22 20.43 20.60
CA ILE A 722 -34.29 20.66 19.14
C ILE A 722 -33.20 21.64 18.66
N GLN A 723 -32.92 22.70 19.44
CA GLN A 723 -31.87 23.67 19.09
C GLN A 723 -30.47 23.04 19.23
N ILE A 724 -30.24 22.25 20.27
CA ILE A 724 -29.00 21.48 20.46
C ILE A 724 -28.77 20.53 19.28
N LEU A 725 -29.81 19.81 18.85
CA LEU A 725 -29.76 18.94 17.69
C LEU A 725 -29.39 19.69 16.40
N TRP A 726 -29.90 20.91 16.20
CA TRP A 726 -29.49 21.75 15.07
C TRP A 726 -28.01 22.13 15.12
N VAL A 727 -27.53 22.48 16.32
CA VAL A 727 -26.12 22.83 16.50
C VAL A 727 -25.23 21.61 16.22
N ASN A 728 -25.55 20.43 16.75
CA ASN A 728 -24.71 19.24 16.59
C ASN A 728 -24.83 18.60 15.21
N MET A 729 -26.03 18.44 14.66
CA MET A 729 -26.23 17.71 13.39
C MET A 729 -26.08 18.55 12.14
N VAL A 730 -26.41 19.84 12.19
CA VAL A 730 -26.34 20.71 11.02
C VAL A 730 -25.11 21.60 11.11
N SER A 731 -24.99 22.39 12.18
CA SER A 731 -23.95 23.42 12.26
C SER A 731 -22.55 22.79 12.41
N SER A 732 -22.37 21.93 13.41
CA SER A 732 -21.08 21.29 13.73
C SER A 732 -20.61 20.38 12.60
N VAL A 733 -21.47 19.51 12.06
CA VAL A 733 -21.13 18.63 10.92
C VAL A 733 -20.74 19.43 9.68
N THR A 734 -21.47 20.50 9.33
CA THR A 734 -21.15 21.33 8.17
C THR A 734 -19.76 21.95 8.28
N VAL A 735 -19.43 22.50 9.45
CA VAL A 735 -18.19 23.24 9.69
C VAL A 735 -17.00 22.30 9.81
N SER A 736 -17.17 21.18 10.51
CA SER A 736 -16.13 20.16 10.69
C SER A 736 -15.77 19.42 9.41
N LEU A 737 -16.66 19.36 8.40
CA LEU A 737 -16.34 18.80 7.08
C LEU A 737 -15.10 19.47 6.46
N ALA A 738 -14.87 20.76 6.72
CA ALA A 738 -13.68 21.44 6.21
C ALA A 738 -12.36 20.91 6.78
N LEU A 739 -12.36 20.34 7.99
CA LEU A 739 -11.18 19.73 8.60
C LEU A 739 -10.73 18.48 7.84
N ALA A 740 -11.64 17.81 7.13
CA ALA A 740 -11.28 16.65 6.31
C ALA A 740 -10.34 17.01 5.14
N PHE A 741 -10.46 18.24 4.63
CA PHE A 741 -9.65 18.78 3.54
C PHE A 741 -8.38 19.49 4.01
N GLU A 742 -8.07 19.48 5.31
CA GLU A 742 -6.87 20.13 5.81
C GLU A 742 -5.61 19.39 5.33
N ARG A 743 -4.57 20.18 5.02
CA ARG A 743 -3.26 19.67 4.60
C ARG A 743 -2.52 19.03 5.77
N ILE A 744 -1.52 18.21 5.43
CA ILE A 744 -0.63 17.58 6.41
C ILE A 744 0.05 18.62 7.31
N GLU A 745 0.20 18.27 8.59
CA GLU A 745 0.93 19.09 9.56
C GLU A 745 2.43 19.22 9.16
N PRO A 746 3.02 20.41 9.27
CA PRO A 746 4.46 20.58 9.07
C PRO A 746 5.27 19.68 10.01
N GLY A 747 6.28 19.02 9.44
CA GLY A 747 7.13 18.09 10.17
C GLY A 747 6.47 16.74 10.50
N ALA A 748 5.31 16.40 9.92
CA ALA A 748 4.70 15.09 10.12
C ALA A 748 5.64 13.92 9.78
N MET A 749 6.47 14.04 8.73
CA MET A 749 7.50 13.05 8.35
C MET A 749 8.83 13.21 9.10
N LYS A 750 8.87 14.01 10.18
CA LYS A 750 10.04 14.14 11.08
C LYS A 750 9.75 13.63 12.49
N ARG A 751 8.53 13.17 12.73
CA ARG A 751 8.08 12.62 14.01
C ARG A 751 8.16 11.09 13.93
N PRO A 752 8.50 10.39 15.02
CA PRO A 752 8.46 8.93 15.04
C PRO A 752 7.03 8.41 14.83
N PRO A 753 6.88 7.13 14.45
CA PRO A 753 5.58 6.45 14.40
C PRO A 753 4.86 6.56 15.74
N ARG A 754 3.53 6.69 15.69
CA ARG A 754 2.73 6.77 16.93
C ARG A 754 2.70 5.40 17.60
N ASN A 755 2.64 5.38 18.92
CA ASN A 755 2.35 4.16 19.66
C ASN A 755 0.87 3.76 19.47
N PRO A 756 0.55 2.56 18.95
CA PRO A 756 -0.83 2.11 18.75
C PRO A 756 -1.64 1.96 20.04
N ALA A 757 -0.95 1.71 21.17
CA ALA A 757 -1.57 1.62 22.48
C ALA A 757 -1.85 3.00 23.11
N ALA A 758 -1.34 4.09 22.51
CA ALA A 758 -1.62 5.43 23.01
C ALA A 758 -3.12 5.74 22.89
N PRO A 759 -3.73 6.35 23.93
CA PRO A 759 -5.13 6.73 23.87
C PRO A 759 -5.36 7.81 22.80
N LEU A 760 -6.52 7.76 22.16
CA LEU A 760 -6.94 8.75 21.16
C LEU A 760 -6.97 10.18 21.75
N LEU A 761 -7.32 10.29 23.04
CA LEU A 761 -7.27 11.54 23.81
C LEU A 761 -6.05 11.53 24.74
N SER A 762 -5.05 12.34 24.40
CA SER A 762 -3.94 12.64 25.32
C SER A 762 -4.43 13.49 26.51
N GLY A 763 -3.65 13.52 27.59
CA GLY A 763 -3.96 14.41 28.73
C GLY A 763 -4.09 15.89 28.33
N TYR A 764 -3.29 16.33 27.35
CA TYR A 764 -3.42 17.67 26.76
C TYR A 764 -4.76 17.87 26.04
N TYR A 765 -5.24 16.85 25.31
CA TYR A 765 -6.53 16.93 24.62
C TYR A 765 -7.69 16.97 25.60
N ILE A 766 -7.65 16.18 26.67
CA ILE A 766 -8.66 16.24 27.74
C ILE A 766 -8.68 17.64 28.37
N PHE A 767 -7.51 18.19 28.72
CA PHE A 767 -7.41 19.56 29.21
C PHE A 767 -8.03 20.56 28.24
N ARG A 768 -7.69 20.50 26.95
CA ARG A 768 -8.17 21.45 25.95
C ARG A 768 -9.68 21.31 25.70
N ILE A 769 -10.21 20.10 25.73
CA ILE A 769 -11.65 19.84 25.65
C ILE A 769 -12.36 20.49 26.83
N LEU A 770 -11.90 20.24 28.06
CA LEU A 770 -12.51 20.84 29.26
C LEU A 770 -12.37 22.37 29.27
N PHE A 771 -11.19 22.87 28.94
CA PHE A 771 -10.89 24.31 28.90
C PHE A 771 -11.81 25.04 27.93
N VAL A 772 -11.91 24.57 26.68
CA VAL A 772 -12.79 25.20 25.68
C VAL A 772 -14.26 24.99 26.02
N SER A 773 -14.65 23.84 26.58
CA SER A 773 -16.03 23.58 27.03
C SER A 773 -16.48 24.59 28.09
N VAL A 774 -15.66 24.83 29.11
CA VAL A 774 -15.94 25.78 30.19
C VAL A 774 -15.89 27.21 29.67
N LEU A 775 -14.92 27.55 28.83
CA LEU A 775 -14.79 28.89 28.27
C LEU A 775 -15.98 29.26 27.38
N LEU A 776 -16.37 28.37 26.47
CA LEU A 776 -17.49 28.57 25.56
C LEU A 776 -18.84 28.47 26.30
N GLY A 777 -19.07 27.39 27.06
CA GLY A 777 -20.31 27.16 27.78
C GLY A 777 -20.53 28.17 28.90
N GLY A 778 -19.51 28.40 29.73
CA GLY A 778 -19.54 29.39 30.81
C GLY A 778 -19.59 30.82 30.32
N GLY A 779 -18.85 31.16 29.25
CA GLY A 779 -18.94 32.48 28.61
C GLY A 779 -20.34 32.75 28.05
N THR A 780 -20.94 31.74 27.40
CA THR A 780 -22.30 31.83 26.85
C THR A 780 -23.35 31.94 27.96
N LEU A 781 -23.20 31.18 29.05
CA LEU A 781 -24.10 31.27 30.20
C LEU A 781 -24.00 32.64 30.88
N SER A 782 -22.79 33.15 31.08
CA SER A 782 -22.55 34.47 31.66
C SER A 782 -23.19 35.58 30.81
N MET A 783 -23.04 35.48 29.48
CA MET A 783 -23.73 36.36 28.53
C MET A 783 -25.26 36.26 28.66
N ASN A 784 -25.81 35.04 28.67
CA ASN A 784 -27.24 34.78 28.79
C ASN A 784 -27.81 35.40 30.08
N MET A 785 -27.21 35.12 31.23
CA MET A 785 -27.63 35.68 32.53
C MET A 785 -27.50 37.20 32.56
N SER A 786 -26.42 37.76 32.01
CA SER A 786 -26.23 39.21 31.94
C SER A 786 -27.31 39.88 31.09
N MET A 787 -27.67 39.32 29.94
CA MET A 787 -28.75 39.85 29.12
C MET A 787 -30.11 39.78 29.85
N LEU A 788 -30.43 38.64 30.49
CA LEU A 788 -31.68 38.54 31.26
C LEU A 788 -31.73 39.57 32.40
N SER A 789 -30.62 39.77 33.12
CA SER A 789 -30.55 40.76 34.19
C SER A 789 -30.70 42.21 33.71
N ASN A 790 -30.35 42.50 32.44
CA ASN A 790 -30.51 43.80 31.80
C ASN A 790 -31.91 44.00 31.18
N GLY A 791 -32.86 43.07 31.41
CA GLY A 791 -34.26 43.22 30.98
C GLY A 791 -34.54 42.83 29.52
N TYR A 792 -33.63 42.10 28.86
CA TYR A 792 -33.88 41.56 27.52
C TYR A 792 -34.91 40.41 27.56
N GLU A 793 -35.74 40.32 26.52
CA GLU A 793 -36.76 39.28 26.41
C GLU A 793 -36.16 37.87 26.25
N GLN A 794 -36.70 36.89 26.98
CA GLN A 794 -36.17 35.52 27.02
C GLN A 794 -36.03 34.88 25.63
N ALA A 795 -37.02 35.03 24.75
CA ALA A 795 -36.99 34.44 23.42
C ALA A 795 -35.84 34.99 22.56
N VAL A 796 -35.57 36.30 22.68
CA VAL A 796 -34.43 36.96 22.03
C VAL A 796 -33.12 36.44 22.60
N VAL A 797 -33.01 36.36 23.94
CA VAL A 797 -31.79 35.86 24.59
C VAL A 797 -31.49 34.41 24.21
N ASN A 798 -32.49 33.52 24.17
CA ASN A 798 -32.31 32.12 23.75
C ASN A 798 -31.81 32.04 22.29
N THR A 799 -32.36 32.88 21.41
CA THR A 799 -31.88 32.96 20.01
C THR A 799 -30.44 33.47 19.94
N VAL A 800 -30.09 34.50 20.70
CA VAL A 800 -28.71 35.02 20.77
C VAL A 800 -27.77 33.97 21.35
N THR A 801 -28.18 33.22 22.39
CA THR A 801 -27.41 32.12 22.96
C THR A 801 -27.08 31.05 21.93
N MET A 802 -28.07 30.63 21.13
CA MET A 802 -27.86 29.69 20.04
C MET A 802 -26.86 30.23 19.01
N GLN A 803 -27.03 31.48 18.58
CA GLN A 803 -26.12 32.11 17.61
C GLN A 803 -24.70 32.29 18.17
N THR A 804 -24.55 32.57 19.47
CA THR A 804 -23.26 32.70 20.14
C THR A 804 -22.49 31.39 20.11
N ILE A 805 -23.14 30.26 20.41
CA ILE A 805 -22.49 28.95 20.33
C ILE A 805 -22.03 28.67 18.90
N VAL A 806 -22.90 28.83 17.91
CA VAL A 806 -22.57 28.51 16.51
C VAL A 806 -21.47 29.42 15.94
N LEU A 807 -21.55 30.73 16.16
CA LEU A 807 -20.51 31.63 15.67
C LEU A 807 -19.19 31.40 16.40
N ALA A 808 -19.20 31.18 17.72
CA ALA A 808 -17.98 30.86 18.45
C ALA A 808 -17.35 29.54 17.99
N GLN A 809 -18.14 28.51 17.65
CA GLN A 809 -17.64 27.30 16.98
C GLN A 809 -16.98 27.64 15.63
N MET A 810 -17.59 28.50 14.83
CA MET A 810 -17.01 28.92 13.55
C MET A 810 -15.64 29.59 13.74
N PHE A 811 -15.47 30.44 14.76
CA PHE A 811 -14.15 31.00 15.10
C PHE A 811 -13.18 29.92 15.60
N HIS A 812 -13.65 29.02 16.48
CA HIS A 812 -12.86 27.90 17.01
C HIS A 812 -12.39 26.94 15.91
N LEU A 813 -13.15 26.77 14.82
CA LEU A 813 -12.72 25.98 13.66
C LEU A 813 -11.35 26.44 13.16
N PHE A 814 -11.12 27.76 13.06
CA PHE A 814 -9.84 28.31 12.62
C PHE A 814 -8.71 27.98 13.60
N ASN A 815 -8.99 27.92 14.90
CA ASN A 815 -8.02 27.44 15.88
C ASN A 815 -7.73 25.94 15.71
N CYS A 816 -8.70 25.12 15.32
CA CYS A 816 -8.51 23.68 15.18
C CYS A 816 -7.78 23.25 13.89
N ARG A 817 -7.56 24.14 12.93
CA ARG A 817 -6.83 23.83 11.67
C ARG A 817 -5.41 23.33 11.89
N THR A 818 -4.79 23.76 12.99
CA THR A 818 -3.47 23.31 13.43
C THR A 818 -3.53 22.88 14.88
N GLU A 819 -2.85 21.79 15.21
CA GLU A 819 -2.88 21.24 16.57
C GLU A 819 -2.30 22.23 17.59
N LEU A 820 -1.02 22.58 17.43
CA LEU A 820 -0.29 23.51 18.30
C LEU A 820 0.17 24.78 17.56
N GLY A 821 0.16 24.78 16.22
CA GLY A 821 0.58 25.90 15.38
C GLY A 821 -0.32 27.14 15.50
N PRO A 822 0.15 28.32 15.06
CA PRO A 822 -0.70 29.51 15.01
C PRO A 822 -1.73 29.35 13.89
N ALA A 823 -2.98 29.75 14.14
CA ALA A 823 -4.04 29.67 13.14
C ALA A 823 -3.74 30.55 11.92
N ILE A 824 -3.23 31.76 12.14
CA ILE A 824 -2.84 32.70 11.08
C ILE A 824 -1.36 32.45 10.72
N ARG A 825 -1.14 31.76 9.60
CA ARG A 825 0.20 31.44 9.09
C ARG A 825 0.25 31.51 7.57
N LYS A 826 1.45 31.38 7.01
CA LYS A 826 1.63 31.16 5.56
C LYS A 826 0.83 29.91 5.14
N GLY A 827 -0.08 30.08 4.19
CA GLY A 827 -1.04 29.04 3.79
C GLY A 827 -2.41 29.11 4.48
N PHE A 828 -2.75 30.20 5.17
CA PHE A 828 -4.09 30.39 5.77
C PHE A 828 -5.23 30.18 4.76
N PHE A 829 -5.05 30.59 3.51
CA PHE A 829 -6.05 30.44 2.44
C PHE A 829 -5.97 29.14 1.64
N ASP A 830 -5.08 28.20 2.01
CA ASP A 830 -4.86 26.97 1.25
C ASP A 830 -6.06 26.02 1.27
N ASN A 831 -6.76 25.93 2.41
CA ASN A 831 -7.96 25.12 2.55
C ASN A 831 -9.20 25.96 2.21
N ARG A 832 -9.58 25.96 0.93
CA ARG A 832 -10.79 26.67 0.45
C ARG A 832 -12.08 26.13 1.07
N ALA A 833 -12.11 24.85 1.47
CA ALA A 833 -13.30 24.22 2.04
C ALA A 833 -13.75 24.94 3.33
N VAL A 834 -12.82 25.40 4.17
CA VAL A 834 -13.11 26.15 5.40
C VAL A 834 -13.97 27.38 5.11
N PHE A 835 -13.61 28.17 4.10
CA PHE A 835 -14.35 29.39 3.77
C PHE A 835 -15.72 29.09 3.15
N VAL A 836 -15.81 28.04 2.32
CA VAL A 836 -17.07 27.61 1.71
C VAL A 836 -18.05 27.14 2.79
N VAL A 837 -17.61 26.28 3.72
CA VAL A 837 -18.51 25.80 4.80
C VAL A 837 -18.86 26.89 5.80
N SER A 838 -17.94 27.82 6.10
CA SER A 838 -18.26 28.99 6.93
C SER A 838 -19.30 29.89 6.28
N GLY A 839 -19.19 30.15 4.97
CA GLY A 839 -20.20 30.90 4.22
C GLY A 839 -21.56 30.20 4.22
N LEU A 840 -21.58 28.88 3.99
CA LEU A 840 -22.79 28.08 4.06
C LEU A 840 -23.42 28.11 5.45
N LEU A 841 -22.60 28.01 6.52
CA LEU A 841 -23.06 28.11 7.89
C LEU A 841 -23.75 29.44 8.16
N VAL A 842 -23.16 30.56 7.72
CA VAL A 842 -23.78 31.89 7.88
C VAL A 842 -25.15 31.92 7.21
N VAL A 843 -25.29 31.39 6.00
CA VAL A 843 -26.59 31.30 5.31
C VAL A 843 -27.60 30.44 6.10
N LEU A 844 -27.18 29.30 6.64
CA LEU A 844 -28.02 28.44 7.46
C LEU A 844 -28.45 29.13 8.77
N GLN A 845 -27.55 29.90 9.39
CA GLN A 845 -27.87 30.67 10.60
C GLN A 845 -28.82 31.83 10.34
N LEU A 846 -28.63 32.56 9.23
CA LEU A 846 -29.60 33.58 8.81
C LEU A 846 -30.97 32.94 8.51
N SER A 847 -30.98 31.73 7.93
CA SER A 847 -32.21 31.00 7.63
C SER A 847 -32.99 30.62 8.88
N ILE A 848 -32.32 30.08 9.91
CA ILE A 848 -32.98 29.70 11.17
C ILE A 848 -33.44 30.92 11.99
N THR A 849 -32.78 32.07 11.83
CA THR A 849 -33.14 33.31 12.52
C THR A 849 -34.30 34.04 11.85
N TYR A 850 -34.35 34.09 10.51
CA TYR A 850 -35.26 34.99 9.79
C TYR A 850 -36.38 34.29 9.00
N LEU A 851 -36.35 32.97 8.79
CA LEU A 851 -37.43 32.27 8.10
C LEU A 851 -38.57 31.90 9.06
N PRO A 852 -39.83 32.33 8.79
CA PRO A 852 -40.94 32.12 9.73
C PRO A 852 -41.24 30.65 10.08
N PHE A 853 -41.06 29.72 9.14
CA PHE A 853 -41.29 28.30 9.42
C PHE A 853 -40.19 27.71 10.32
N MET A 854 -38.94 28.18 10.17
CA MET A 854 -37.83 27.76 11.03
C MET A 854 -38.03 28.29 12.44
N ASN A 855 -38.45 29.55 12.59
CA ASN A 855 -38.79 30.13 13.89
C ASN A 855 -39.87 29.32 14.62
N ARG A 856 -40.89 28.83 13.91
CA ARG A 856 -41.95 28.00 14.50
C ARG A 856 -41.45 26.63 14.96
N VAL A 857 -40.55 26.00 14.21
CA VAL A 857 -40.01 24.66 14.54
C VAL A 857 -38.98 24.72 15.66
N PHE A 858 -38.07 25.70 15.61
CA PHE A 858 -36.93 25.80 16.52
C PHE A 858 -37.15 26.74 17.71
N GLY A 859 -38.30 27.44 17.76
CA GLY A 859 -38.59 28.41 18.81
C GLY A 859 -37.66 29.63 18.80
N THR A 860 -37.12 30.00 17.64
CA THR A 860 -36.25 31.17 17.48
C THR A 860 -37.06 32.41 17.10
N VAL A 861 -36.51 33.59 17.36
CA VAL A 861 -37.12 34.88 16.98
C VAL A 861 -36.15 35.72 16.13
N PRO A 862 -36.64 36.52 15.18
CA PRO A 862 -35.77 37.41 14.41
C PRO A 862 -35.11 38.45 15.33
N ILE A 863 -33.79 38.54 15.28
CA ILE A 863 -33.00 39.49 16.07
C ILE A 863 -32.50 40.66 15.20
N GLY A 864 -32.45 41.86 15.77
CA GLY A 864 -31.88 43.04 15.12
C GLY A 864 -30.35 42.98 14.99
N LEU A 865 -29.78 43.80 14.10
CA LEU A 865 -28.33 43.90 13.87
C LEU A 865 -27.48 44.09 15.15
N PRO A 866 -27.90 44.90 16.16
CA PRO A 866 -27.10 45.07 17.38
C PRO A 866 -26.88 43.77 18.15
N TYR A 867 -27.81 42.82 18.11
CA TYR A 867 -27.69 41.57 18.86
C TYR A 867 -26.59 40.65 18.31
N TRP A 868 -26.20 40.81 17.04
CA TRP A 868 -25.11 40.03 16.44
C TRP A 868 -23.73 40.40 16.99
N SER A 869 -23.58 41.55 17.68
CA SER A 869 -22.31 41.90 18.32
C SER A 869 -21.92 40.91 19.42
N PHE A 870 -22.90 40.34 20.15
CA PHE A 870 -22.63 39.41 21.24
C PHE A 870 -21.97 38.11 20.73
N PRO A 871 -22.56 37.37 19.76
CA PRO A 871 -21.92 36.22 19.14
C PRO A 871 -20.55 36.51 18.53
N LEU A 872 -20.42 37.63 17.81
CA LEU A 872 -19.17 38.00 17.11
C LEU A 872 -18.04 38.30 18.09
N LEU A 873 -18.30 39.07 19.13
CA LEU A 873 -17.31 39.41 20.16
C LEU A 873 -16.91 38.16 20.96
N MET A 874 -17.86 37.30 21.31
CA MET A 874 -17.58 36.05 22.01
C MET A 874 -16.69 35.13 21.15
N GLY A 875 -17.02 34.97 19.87
CA GLY A 875 -16.21 34.17 18.95
C GLY A 875 -14.80 34.73 18.76
N ALA A 876 -14.65 36.04 18.60
CA ALA A 876 -13.35 36.69 18.48
C ALA A 876 -12.52 36.57 19.77
N ALA A 877 -13.14 36.72 20.94
CA ALA A 877 -12.49 36.54 22.23
C ALA A 877 -12.01 35.09 22.41
N LEU A 878 -12.87 34.11 22.11
CA LEU A 878 -12.52 32.69 22.14
C LEU A 878 -11.30 32.40 21.24
N PHE A 879 -11.31 32.92 20.02
CA PHE A 879 -10.21 32.74 19.06
C PHE A 879 -8.87 33.24 19.63
N VAL A 880 -8.86 34.44 20.20
CA VAL A 880 -7.65 35.05 20.77
C VAL A 880 -7.15 34.26 21.98
N ILE A 881 -8.05 33.86 22.89
CA ILE A 881 -7.69 33.12 24.10
C ILE A 881 -7.07 31.77 23.74
N ILE A 882 -7.62 31.06 22.75
CA ILE A 882 -7.08 29.77 22.31
C ILE A 882 -5.72 29.93 21.61
N GLU A 883 -5.52 30.97 20.81
CA GLU A 883 -4.19 31.23 20.23
C GLU A 883 -3.13 31.54 21.29
N LEU A 884 -3.51 32.25 22.36
CA LEU A 884 -2.64 32.49 23.51
C LEU A 884 -2.30 31.18 24.24
N GLU A 885 -3.30 30.32 24.50
CA GLU A 885 -3.09 29.00 25.09
C GLU A 885 -2.08 28.19 24.27
N LYS A 886 -2.27 28.07 22.97
CA LYS A 886 -1.34 27.37 22.08
C LYS A 886 0.07 27.95 22.14
N ALA A 887 0.20 29.27 22.17
CA ALA A 887 1.50 29.93 22.23
C ALA A 887 2.24 29.58 23.52
N VAL A 888 1.53 29.56 24.66
CA VAL A 888 2.07 29.13 25.96
C VAL A 888 2.46 27.66 25.92
N THR A 889 1.56 26.79 25.46
CA THR A 889 1.79 25.34 25.38
C THR A 889 3.00 25.01 24.50
N ARG A 890 3.14 25.64 23.34
CA ARG A 890 4.34 25.51 22.49
C ARG A 890 5.62 25.89 23.22
N GLY A 891 5.59 27.00 23.97
CA GLY A 891 6.73 27.47 24.75
C GLY A 891 7.15 26.48 25.85
N ILE A 892 6.18 25.86 26.53
CA ILE A 892 6.43 24.85 27.57
C ILE A 892 7.05 23.58 26.96
N ILE A 893 6.50 23.09 25.84
CA ILE A 893 7.01 21.90 25.15
C ILE A 893 8.45 22.12 24.69
N ARG A 894 8.74 23.28 24.07
CA ARG A 894 10.10 23.59 23.60
C ARG A 894 11.12 23.58 24.74
N ARG A 895 10.79 24.20 25.87
CA ARG A 895 11.66 24.22 27.07
C ARG A 895 11.91 22.84 27.66
N ARG A 896 10.92 21.94 27.65
CA ARG A 896 11.10 20.54 28.10
C ARG A 896 12.03 19.76 27.19
N HIS A 897 11.92 19.94 25.88
CA HIS A 897 12.85 19.32 24.93
C HIS A 897 14.27 19.86 25.09
N GLU A 898 14.42 21.18 25.26
CA GLU A 898 15.72 21.82 25.54
C GLU A 898 16.33 21.35 26.87
N SER A 899 15.52 21.16 27.94
CA SER A 899 16.01 20.68 29.24
C SER A 899 16.42 19.20 29.22
N VAL A 900 15.68 18.35 28.50
CA VAL A 900 16.01 16.93 28.35
C VAL A 900 17.27 16.74 27.49
N ALA A 901 17.43 17.56 26.44
CA ALA A 901 18.66 17.60 25.65
C ALA A 901 19.87 18.09 26.48
N ALA A 902 19.67 19.06 27.38
CA ALA A 902 20.70 19.56 28.27
C ALA A 902 21.11 18.56 29.36
N SER A 903 20.15 17.78 29.90
CA SER A 903 20.45 16.74 30.91
C SER A 903 21.07 15.47 30.32
N GLY A 904 20.72 15.10 29.08
CA GLY A 904 21.27 13.93 28.39
C GLY A 904 22.75 14.07 27.98
N ASN A 905 23.27 15.29 27.88
CA ASN A 905 24.69 15.55 27.63
C ASN A 905 25.56 15.51 28.91
N GLY A 906 24.97 15.48 30.11
CA GLY A 906 25.71 15.39 31.37
C GLY A 906 26.28 14.00 31.66
N ASP A 907 25.55 12.94 31.30
CA ASP A 907 25.91 11.54 31.61
C ASP A 907 26.94 10.92 30.66
N ARG A 908 27.25 11.56 29.53
CA ARG A 908 28.34 11.10 28.64
C ARG A 908 29.73 11.60 29.05
N SER A 909 29.84 12.49 30.04
CA SER A 909 31.15 12.97 30.53
C SER A 909 31.65 12.28 31.81
N ALA A 910 30.85 11.40 32.41
CA ALA A 910 31.22 10.66 33.62
C ALA A 910 31.59 9.18 33.37
N ALA A 911 31.61 8.75 32.10
CA ALA A 911 32.05 7.42 31.68
C ALA A 911 33.02 7.49 30.49
N ALA A 912 34.01 8.39 30.59
CA ALA A 912 35.21 8.39 29.76
C ALA A 912 36.40 7.91 30.59
#